data_AF-A0A922M7F1-F1
#
_entry.id   AF-A0A922M7F1-F1
#
_cell.length_a   1.000
_cell.length_b   1.000
_cell.length_c   1.000
_cell.angle_alpha   90.00
_cell.angle_beta   90.00
_cell.angle_gamma   90.00
#
_symmetry.space_group_name_H-M   'P 1'
#
loop_
_entity.id
_entity.type
_entity.pdbx_description
1 polymer ?
#
loop_
_entity_poly.entity_id
_entity_poly.type
_entity_poly.pdbx_seq_one_letter_code
_entity_poly.pdbx_strand_id
1 'polypeptide(L)'
;MLSVLISNAKNNAEHVNMLLTYVLEKQINVPFKFKIKFINDLLLNVSPHKLDEATWNILDQLFHSMDVYTETENDVQLCRESIMLRKVLNDEPVPEIIKQKCTFTSFKNIFKTLNEKQKLKLFTYIFNSLIENIKHKLCVNESDYKDIVNILENMFTLLKDWKKALSDYPVVHEQIQKLIQIKEEMNWTTDLAHLYNMNKSWRKYLFEVSLSLSLCEETCLNALKHKPQLLTRHDNQIHTLRTNDAVSLRRVLAKLRVYWPDSLARHWTEAYMQSLNEPTGQKAVIKGLFVLLAANEVVKLSKKYVPNDFDINWGDTDQIDIIMRKNIANHLHIVRPFVPLDTVLWFAKGDYLQYAVPSLNAMIPNLNVVESQEYLPKLLDAPVSLQKFGLHLAFQKFKPNDLKIIFSNVWKSSNNSSIRSVIFEHTYDQICTVKHETTEKDLWQLLKIFIDNLKSEESTGIYKKLSEVANIPVSIRGEYYMKSYEYLSSLPESADCKKYVNNLLSYTPTVMEFLDEDFVAYKLLSQAVSKFDTSWHGNQYLPSLACFILCGRNEENQVQRFRKIISVIDEMFKNWDTIESGEGSQRNFDDFLSKMVYHFIEYFKRNFNLPIPVKVFTEICTKIENDLSVSENYVKLTSWKLVTTYVTLLNEFIGLETHNDHQYDDIKLFPSFGKAIIRHLKEDCNEYGPIVHHCFANALEKALEMLRINNDEMKLEILRHILNDEDFDLAYLVVSKVVPKEPRDEAKHLQTELIKKLKLNSSPFVQIHIYNDFWEYSED
;
A
#
# COMPACT_ATOMS: atom_id res chain seq x y z
N MET A 1 4.35 7.43 47.10
CA MET A 1 3.67 7.61 48.40
C MET A 1 3.13 9.04 48.57
N LEU A 2 3.97 10.09 48.56
CA LEU A 2 3.49 11.49 48.72
C LEU A 2 2.47 11.93 47.65
N SER A 3 2.63 11.55 46.37
CA SER A 3 1.65 11.90 45.32
C SER A 3 0.26 11.26 45.57
N VAL A 4 0.19 10.08 46.20
CA VAL A 4 -1.07 9.44 46.60
C VAL A 4 -1.72 10.24 47.75
N LEU A 5 -0.92 10.71 48.70
CA LEU A 5 -1.41 11.56 49.79
C LEU A 5 -1.92 12.91 49.29
N ILE A 6 -1.24 13.55 48.32
CA ILE A 6 -1.72 14.78 47.65
C ILE A 6 -3.07 14.53 46.98
N SER A 7 -3.21 13.42 46.24
CA SER A 7 -4.46 13.06 45.56
C SER A 7 -5.63 12.76 46.50
N ASN A 8 -5.33 12.36 47.75
CA ASN A 8 -6.32 12.11 48.80
C ASN A 8 -6.64 13.38 49.62
N ALA A 9 -5.70 14.32 49.75
CA ALA A 9 -5.90 15.57 50.48
C ALA A 9 -6.83 16.56 49.72
N LYS A 10 -6.70 16.66 48.39
CA LYS A 10 -7.48 17.56 47.50
C LYS A 10 -7.82 18.92 48.13
N ASN A 11 -9.10 19.15 48.47
CA ASN A 11 -9.64 20.42 48.97
C ASN A 11 -9.71 20.49 50.51
N ASN A 12 -9.25 19.47 51.23
CA ASN A 12 -9.25 19.51 52.70
C ASN A 12 -8.04 20.34 53.18
N ALA A 13 -8.31 21.56 53.62
CA ALA A 13 -7.30 22.52 54.05
C ALA A 13 -6.43 22.00 55.21
N GLU A 14 -7.01 21.25 56.16
CA GLU A 14 -6.28 20.67 57.29
C GLU A 14 -5.30 19.60 56.83
N HIS A 15 -5.71 18.74 55.89
CA HIS A 15 -4.84 17.69 55.34
C HIS A 15 -3.71 18.28 54.48
N VAL A 16 -4.00 19.33 53.72
CA VAL A 16 -2.98 20.06 52.94
C VAL A 16 -1.98 20.74 53.87
N ASN A 17 -2.44 21.39 54.94
CA ASN A 17 -1.58 21.99 55.95
C ASN A 17 -0.68 20.95 56.64
N MET A 18 -1.25 19.83 57.06
CA MET A 18 -0.49 18.74 57.70
C MET A 18 0.58 18.17 56.77
N LEU A 19 0.26 17.99 55.49
CA LEU A 19 1.20 17.51 54.47
C LEU A 19 2.33 18.50 54.21
N LEU A 20 2.01 19.79 54.08
CA LEU A 20 3.00 20.86 53.90
C LEU A 20 3.91 21.00 55.11
N THR A 21 3.35 20.96 56.33
CA THR A 21 4.09 21.00 57.59
C THR A 21 5.05 19.80 57.69
N TYR A 22 4.58 18.59 57.37
CA TYR A 22 5.42 17.40 57.37
C TYR A 22 6.61 17.52 56.40
N VAL A 23 6.38 18.03 55.19
CA VAL A 23 7.45 18.23 54.20
C VAL A 23 8.44 19.31 54.66
N LEU A 24 7.95 20.42 55.21
CA LEU A 24 8.79 21.49 55.75
C LEU A 24 9.65 21.01 56.94
N GLU A 25 9.10 20.22 57.85
CA GLU A 25 9.83 19.79 59.05
C GLU A 25 10.79 18.62 58.79
N LYS A 26 10.38 17.65 57.97
CA LYS A 26 11.09 16.38 57.83
C LYS A 26 11.85 16.23 56.52
N GLN A 27 11.53 17.02 55.51
CA GLN A 27 12.02 16.83 54.14
C GLN A 27 12.55 18.13 53.50
N ILE A 28 12.78 19.21 54.26
CA ILE A 28 13.27 20.49 53.70
C ILE A 28 14.67 20.41 53.09
N ASN A 29 15.49 19.44 53.48
CA ASN A 29 16.86 19.27 52.99
C ASN A 29 16.97 18.28 51.81
N VAL A 30 15.86 17.80 51.27
CA VAL A 30 15.89 16.88 50.10
C VAL A 30 16.35 17.61 48.82
N PRO A 31 16.96 16.89 47.86
CA PRO A 31 17.36 17.49 46.58
C PRO A 31 16.21 18.20 45.85
N PHE A 32 16.52 19.31 45.17
CA PHE A 32 15.56 20.18 44.46
C PHE A 32 14.56 19.39 43.59
N LYS A 33 15.04 18.41 42.81
CA LYS A 33 14.20 17.58 41.92
C LYS A 33 13.01 16.92 42.63
N PHE A 34 13.15 16.57 43.91
CA PHE A 34 12.07 15.95 44.68
C PHE A 34 11.14 17.00 45.28
N LYS A 35 11.67 18.15 45.71
CA LYS A 35 10.87 19.29 46.17
C LYS A 35 9.96 19.81 45.07
N ILE A 36 10.52 20.09 43.88
CA ILE A 36 9.75 20.65 42.77
C ILE A 36 8.69 19.68 42.25
N LYS A 37 9.00 18.37 42.23
CA LYS A 37 8.01 17.34 41.86
C LYS A 37 6.83 17.34 42.84
N PHE A 38 7.11 17.35 44.15
CA PHE A 38 6.08 17.41 45.17
C PHE A 38 5.24 18.69 45.05
N ILE A 39 5.88 19.84 44.89
CA ILE A 39 5.21 21.13 44.79
C ILE A 39 4.35 21.21 43.52
N ASN A 40 4.86 20.77 42.36
CA ASN A 40 4.08 20.76 41.13
C ASN A 40 2.86 19.82 41.25
N ASP A 41 3.03 18.62 41.81
CA ASP A 41 1.92 17.70 42.10
C ASP A 41 0.88 18.38 43.02
N LEU A 42 1.32 19.13 44.03
CA LEU A 42 0.44 19.86 44.94
C LEU A 42 -0.33 20.99 44.23
N LEU A 43 0.37 21.85 43.49
CA LEU A 43 -0.19 23.02 42.81
C LEU A 43 -1.18 22.65 41.69
N LEU A 44 -1.08 21.43 41.14
CA LEU A 44 -2.06 20.88 40.20
C LEU A 44 -3.38 20.46 40.88
N ASN A 45 -3.34 20.14 42.17
CA ASN A 45 -4.48 19.60 42.91
C ASN A 45 -5.09 20.59 43.91
N VAL A 46 -4.33 21.61 44.33
CA VAL A 46 -4.72 22.59 45.35
C VAL A 46 -4.74 23.98 44.74
N SER A 47 -5.77 24.78 45.05
CA SER A 47 -5.86 26.18 44.63
C SER A 47 -5.13 27.09 45.63
N PRO A 48 -3.91 27.58 45.33
CA PRO A 48 -3.06 28.25 46.32
C PRO A 48 -3.67 29.57 46.81
N HIS A 49 -4.45 30.23 45.95
CA HIS A 49 -5.15 31.47 46.27
C HIS A 49 -6.25 31.32 47.33
N LYS A 50 -6.72 30.08 47.59
CA LYS A 50 -7.76 29.78 48.60
C LYS A 50 -7.18 29.30 49.93
N LEU A 51 -5.86 29.12 50.02
CA LEU A 51 -5.23 28.75 51.27
C LEU A 51 -5.37 29.89 52.28
N ASP A 52 -5.57 29.53 53.54
CA ASP A 52 -5.49 30.49 54.63
C ASP A 52 -4.04 31.01 54.78
N GLU A 53 -3.89 32.08 55.54
CA GLU A 53 -2.59 32.76 55.67
C GLU A 53 -1.53 31.85 56.30
N ALA A 54 -1.91 31.06 57.30
CA ALA A 54 -1.02 30.11 57.95
C ALA A 54 -0.49 29.05 56.98
N THR A 55 -1.36 28.42 56.17
CA THR A 55 -0.96 27.39 55.22
C THR A 55 -0.18 27.97 54.04
N TRP A 56 -0.55 29.17 53.58
CA TRP A 56 0.20 29.88 52.54
C TRP A 56 1.63 30.19 53.00
N ASN A 57 1.82 30.65 54.23
CA ASN A 57 3.16 30.99 54.74
C ASN A 57 4.09 29.77 54.78
N ILE A 58 3.56 28.57 55.06
CA ILE A 58 4.32 27.32 55.00
C ILE A 58 4.72 27.01 53.56
N LEU A 59 3.78 27.13 52.61
CA LEU A 59 4.07 26.93 51.18
C LEU A 59 5.10 27.97 50.66
N ASP A 60 5.00 29.21 51.11
CA ASP A 60 5.91 30.30 50.74
C ASP A 60 7.33 30.07 51.28
N GLN A 61 7.46 29.53 52.50
CA GLN A 61 8.77 29.10 53.03
C GLN A 61 9.38 27.97 52.18
N LEU A 62 8.57 27.04 51.67
CA LEU A 62 9.05 26.03 50.73
C LEU A 62 9.53 26.67 49.42
N PHE A 63 8.85 27.70 48.90
CA PHE A 63 9.32 28.46 47.73
C PHE A 63 10.65 29.16 47.98
N HIS A 64 10.86 29.75 49.16
CA HIS A 64 12.15 30.32 49.54
C HIS A 64 13.26 29.25 49.58
N SER A 65 12.97 28.06 50.12
CA SER A 65 13.93 26.94 50.18
C SER A 65 14.29 26.33 48.81
N MET A 66 13.55 26.71 47.77
CA MET A 66 13.74 26.30 46.38
C MET A 66 14.29 27.43 45.51
N ASP A 67 14.71 28.54 46.13
CA ASP A 67 15.28 29.69 45.43
C ASP A 67 14.34 30.29 44.36
N VAL A 68 13.02 30.19 44.56
CA VAL A 68 12.01 30.69 43.59
C VAL A 68 12.09 32.22 43.42
N TYR A 69 12.51 32.91 44.48
CA TYR A 69 12.64 34.37 44.55
C TYR A 69 14.01 34.89 44.12
N THR A 70 14.89 34.05 43.59
CA THR A 70 16.24 34.44 43.14
C THR A 70 16.44 34.13 41.64
N GLU A 71 17.62 34.48 41.11
CA GLU A 71 18.03 34.18 39.74
C GLU A 71 18.45 32.71 39.60
N THR A 72 17.51 31.79 39.82
CA THR A 72 17.73 30.36 39.65
C THR A 72 17.53 29.93 38.18
N GLU A 73 18.39 29.04 37.69
CA GLU A 73 18.24 28.34 36.39
C GLU A 73 17.21 27.19 36.46
N ASN A 74 16.72 26.86 37.65
CA ASN A 74 15.77 25.78 37.84
C ASN A 74 14.36 26.13 37.30
N ASP A 75 13.66 25.15 36.73
CA ASP A 75 12.27 25.30 36.29
C ASP A 75 11.31 25.35 37.49
N VAL A 76 10.88 26.57 37.83
CA VAL A 76 9.98 26.89 38.95
C VAL A 76 8.74 27.66 38.49
N GLN A 77 8.35 27.53 37.21
CA GLN A 77 7.32 28.36 36.61
C GLN A 77 5.96 28.26 37.31
N LEU A 78 5.50 27.05 37.65
CA LEU A 78 4.23 26.84 38.36
C LEU A 78 4.21 27.51 39.75
N CYS A 79 5.36 27.55 40.42
CA CYS A 79 5.52 28.26 41.70
C CYS A 79 5.35 29.78 41.49
N ARG A 80 6.03 30.35 40.49
CA ARG A 80 5.95 31.78 40.14
C ARG A 80 4.52 32.20 39.78
N GLU A 81 3.82 31.38 38.99
CA GLU A 81 2.41 31.58 38.64
C GLU A 81 1.50 31.58 39.87
N SER A 82 1.74 30.64 40.79
CA SER A 82 0.96 30.51 42.02
C SER A 82 1.15 31.70 42.95
N ILE A 83 2.40 32.20 43.07
CA ILE A 83 2.73 33.43 43.80
C ILE A 83 2.00 34.62 43.17
N MET A 84 2.12 34.80 41.85
CA MET A 84 1.48 35.91 41.15
C MET A 84 -0.04 35.85 41.32
N LEU A 85 -0.65 34.67 41.17
CA LEU A 85 -2.09 34.47 41.35
C LEU A 85 -2.54 34.86 42.76
N ARG A 86 -1.90 34.36 43.81
CA ARG A 86 -2.25 34.66 45.21
C ARG A 86 -2.14 36.17 45.48
N LYS A 87 -0.97 36.76 45.18
CA LYS A 87 -0.67 38.16 45.45
C LYS A 87 -1.64 39.10 44.71
N VAL A 88 -1.87 38.88 43.42
CA VAL A 88 -2.82 39.67 42.61
C VAL A 88 -4.23 39.57 43.17
N LEU A 89 -4.70 38.37 43.53
CA LEU A 89 -6.07 38.20 44.01
C LEU A 89 -6.32 38.84 45.38
N ASN A 90 -5.30 38.97 46.24
CA ASN A 90 -5.42 39.60 47.56
C ASN A 90 -5.04 41.08 47.61
N ASP A 91 -4.74 41.73 46.48
CA ASP A 91 -4.24 43.13 46.48
C ASP A 91 -2.85 43.29 47.14
N GLU A 92 -2.01 42.26 47.09
CA GLU A 92 -0.64 42.31 47.58
C GLU A 92 0.36 42.59 46.44
N PRO A 93 1.48 43.28 46.71
CA PRO A 93 2.49 43.56 45.69
C PRO A 93 3.17 42.26 45.21
N VAL A 94 3.21 42.07 43.89
CA VAL A 94 3.97 40.98 43.26
C VAL A 94 5.44 41.37 43.22
N PRO A 95 6.37 40.54 43.73
CA PRO A 95 7.80 40.84 43.69
C PRO A 95 8.34 40.99 42.26
N GLU A 96 9.26 41.93 42.06
CA GLU A 96 9.74 42.30 40.72
C GLU A 96 10.48 41.15 40.01
N ILE A 97 11.26 40.36 40.76
CA ILE A 97 11.93 39.16 40.24
C ILE A 97 10.94 38.13 39.68
N ILE A 98 9.75 38.01 40.30
CA ILE A 98 8.69 37.12 39.84
C ILE A 98 8.07 37.68 38.56
N LYS A 99 7.83 38.99 38.47
CA LYS A 99 7.30 39.61 37.24
C LYS A 99 8.24 39.44 36.05
N GLN A 100 9.55 39.61 36.26
CA GLN A 100 10.54 39.57 35.18
C GLN A 100 10.83 38.15 34.69
N LYS A 101 10.80 37.15 35.58
CA LYS A 101 11.21 35.77 35.27
C LYS A 101 10.04 34.79 35.07
N CYS A 102 8.80 35.20 35.29
CA CYS A 102 7.63 34.37 35.00
C CYS A 102 7.38 34.35 33.48
N THR A 103 7.39 33.16 32.87
CA THR A 103 7.02 33.00 31.46
C THR A 103 5.51 33.18 31.28
N PHE A 104 5.10 33.67 30.12
CA PHE A 104 3.69 33.92 29.85
C PHE A 104 2.92 32.61 29.61
N THR A 105 1.84 32.37 30.37
CA THR A 105 1.00 31.15 30.24
C THR A 105 -0.50 31.40 30.11
N SER A 106 -0.92 32.66 29.94
CA SER A 106 -2.32 33.12 29.87
C SER A 106 -3.23 32.77 31.07
N PHE A 107 -2.81 31.91 32.01
CA PHE A 107 -3.61 31.43 33.14
C PHE A 107 -4.92 30.73 32.76
N LYS A 108 -5.06 30.24 31.51
CA LYS A 108 -6.26 29.56 31.00
C LYS A 108 -6.72 28.38 31.85
N ASN A 109 -5.80 27.61 32.41
CA ASN A 109 -6.12 26.45 33.25
C ASN A 109 -6.80 26.85 34.57
N ILE A 110 -6.46 28.03 35.09
CA ILE A 110 -6.98 28.58 36.36
C ILE A 110 -8.26 29.36 36.12
N PHE A 111 -8.52 29.82 34.90
CA PHE A 111 -9.73 30.56 34.53
C PHE A 111 -11.04 29.90 35.04
N LYS A 112 -11.13 28.57 35.03
CA LYS A 112 -12.34 27.85 35.49
C LYS A 112 -12.55 27.86 37.01
N THR A 113 -11.50 28.09 37.80
CA THR A 113 -11.55 28.00 39.28
C THR A 113 -11.83 29.33 39.95
N LEU A 114 -11.75 30.44 39.21
CA LEU A 114 -11.95 31.81 39.66
C LEU A 114 -13.39 32.30 39.44
N ASN A 115 -13.86 33.18 40.31
CA ASN A 115 -15.12 33.93 40.09
C ASN A 115 -14.92 35.12 39.14
N GLU A 116 -15.99 35.75 38.68
CA GLU A 116 -15.92 36.84 37.67
C GLU A 116 -15.11 38.07 38.14
N LYS A 117 -15.16 38.43 39.42
CA LYS A 117 -14.38 39.55 39.97
C LYS A 117 -12.88 39.22 39.98
N GLN A 118 -12.54 38.01 40.42
CA GLN A 118 -11.15 37.50 40.43
C GLN A 118 -10.59 37.36 39.02
N LYS A 119 -11.40 36.86 38.08
CA LYS A 119 -11.08 36.81 36.65
C LYS A 119 -10.71 38.18 36.11
N LEU A 120 -11.59 39.17 36.28
CA LEU A 120 -11.34 40.52 35.79
C LEU A 120 -10.05 41.10 36.38
N LYS A 121 -9.81 40.92 37.67
CA LYS A 121 -8.63 41.42 38.37
C LYS A 121 -7.33 40.83 37.83
N LEU A 122 -7.28 39.50 37.69
CA LEU A 122 -6.11 38.80 37.15
C LEU A 122 -5.85 39.17 35.68
N PHE A 123 -6.90 39.19 34.86
CA PHE A 123 -6.80 39.59 33.46
C PHE A 123 -6.22 41.01 33.32
N THR A 124 -6.78 41.98 34.03
CA THR A 124 -6.34 43.38 33.96
C THR A 124 -4.88 43.53 34.38
N TYR A 125 -4.45 42.83 35.42
CA TYR A 125 -3.06 42.84 35.86
C TYR A 125 -2.11 42.32 34.76
N ILE A 126 -2.40 41.14 34.20
CA ILE A 126 -1.55 40.52 33.16
C ILE A 126 -1.53 41.39 31.90
N PHE A 127 -2.70 41.87 31.46
CA PHE A 127 -2.81 42.70 30.27
C PHE A 127 -2.02 44.00 30.40
N ASN A 128 -2.14 44.70 31.53
CA ASN A 128 -1.39 45.94 31.79
C ASN A 128 0.10 45.67 31.89
N SER A 129 0.52 44.56 32.50
CA SER A 129 1.94 44.18 32.56
C SER A 129 2.53 43.97 31.16
N LEU A 130 1.79 43.31 30.25
CA LEU A 130 2.25 43.14 28.87
C LEU A 130 2.34 44.48 28.12
N ILE A 131 1.40 45.40 28.35
CA ILE A 131 1.43 46.74 27.76
C ILE A 131 2.64 47.54 28.25
N GLU A 132 2.91 47.55 29.55
CA GLU A 132 4.07 48.27 30.10
C GLU A 132 5.39 47.68 29.58
N ASN A 133 5.46 46.35 29.42
CA ASN A 133 6.62 45.69 28.80
C ASN A 133 6.87 46.17 27.36
N ILE A 134 5.82 46.43 26.58
CA ILE A 134 5.96 47.00 25.23
C ILE A 134 6.44 48.45 25.32
N LYS A 135 5.85 49.28 26.20
CA LYS A 135 6.20 50.71 26.31
C LYS A 135 7.64 50.96 26.75
N HIS A 136 8.18 50.11 27.62
CA HIS A 136 9.54 50.27 28.15
C HIS A 136 10.62 49.69 27.22
N LYS A 137 10.27 48.91 26.19
CA LYS A 137 11.23 48.38 25.22
C LYS A 137 11.51 49.41 24.11
N LEU A 138 12.79 49.74 23.92
CA LEU A 138 13.26 50.48 22.75
C LEU A 138 13.52 49.52 21.59
N CYS A 139 12.98 49.80 20.41
CA CYS A 139 13.15 48.97 19.21
C CYS A 139 14.31 49.53 18.37
N VAL A 140 15.53 49.04 18.57
CA VAL A 140 16.73 49.55 17.88
C VAL A 140 17.18 48.59 16.78
N ASN A 141 16.94 47.29 16.94
CA ASN A 141 17.32 46.25 15.98
C ASN A 141 16.17 45.25 15.71
N GLU A 142 16.37 44.34 14.74
CA GLU A 142 15.34 43.34 14.38
C GLU A 142 15.10 42.30 15.49
N SER A 143 16.05 42.08 16.41
CA SER A 143 15.84 41.21 17.59
C SER A 143 14.88 41.86 18.58
N ASP A 144 15.06 43.15 18.89
CA ASP A 144 14.16 43.92 19.75
C ASP A 144 12.74 43.94 19.15
N TYR A 145 12.65 44.03 17.82
CA TYR A 145 11.39 43.96 17.09
C TYR A 145 10.68 42.61 17.28
N LYS A 146 11.40 41.49 17.08
CA LYS A 146 10.85 40.14 17.28
C LYS A 146 10.37 39.94 18.72
N ASP A 147 11.09 40.49 19.68
CA ASP A 147 10.73 40.52 21.08
C ASP A 147 9.39 41.25 21.33
N ILE A 148 9.16 42.39 20.68
CA ILE A 148 7.89 43.13 20.79
C ILE A 148 6.75 42.35 20.10
N VAL A 149 7.03 41.73 18.95
CA VAL A 149 6.07 40.85 18.25
C VAL A 149 5.65 39.68 19.15
N ASN A 150 6.59 39.03 19.84
CA ASN A 150 6.30 37.95 20.79
C ASN A 150 5.42 38.43 21.96
N ILE A 151 5.64 39.66 22.46
CA ILE A 151 4.78 40.22 23.51
C ILE A 151 3.35 40.46 22.98
N LEU A 152 3.19 40.96 21.74
CA LEU A 152 1.87 41.08 21.12
C LEU A 152 1.20 39.73 20.90
N GLU A 153 1.94 38.69 20.52
CA GLU A 153 1.40 37.33 20.42
C GLU A 153 0.88 36.85 21.78
N ASN A 154 1.61 37.11 22.86
CA ASN A 154 1.15 36.83 24.22
C ASN A 154 -0.13 37.60 24.56
N MET A 155 -0.24 38.86 24.17
CA MET A 155 -1.46 39.65 24.35
C MET A 155 -2.65 39.06 23.58
N PHE A 156 -2.45 38.65 22.33
CA PHE A 156 -3.49 37.99 21.54
C PHE A 156 -3.90 36.65 22.15
N THR A 157 -2.94 35.87 22.66
CA THR A 157 -3.20 34.63 23.39
C THR A 157 -4.06 34.91 24.62
N LEU A 158 -3.72 35.93 25.40
CA LEU A 158 -4.49 36.35 26.58
C LEU A 158 -5.93 36.72 26.19
N LEU A 159 -6.11 37.59 25.20
CA LEU A 159 -7.44 38.00 24.75
C LEU A 159 -8.26 36.80 24.25
N LYS A 160 -7.64 35.86 23.54
CA LYS A 160 -8.30 34.67 23.00
C LYS A 160 -8.72 33.71 24.10
N ASP A 161 -7.81 33.37 25.01
CA ASP A 161 -8.09 32.42 26.09
C ASP A 161 -9.11 32.94 27.09
N TRP A 162 -9.16 34.27 27.26
CA TRP A 162 -10.13 34.96 28.12
C TRP A 162 -11.40 35.43 27.39
N LYS A 163 -11.57 35.04 26.12
CA LYS A 163 -12.75 35.34 25.29
C LYS A 163 -13.08 36.84 25.20
N LYS A 164 -12.05 37.69 25.12
CA LYS A 164 -12.17 39.13 24.96
C LYS A 164 -12.25 39.52 23.48
N ALA A 165 -13.03 40.54 23.15
CA ALA A 165 -13.10 41.07 21.80
C ALA A 165 -11.95 42.06 21.56
N LEU A 166 -11.25 41.95 20.42
CA LEU A 166 -10.15 42.85 20.09
C LEU A 166 -10.59 44.32 19.98
N SER A 167 -11.87 44.57 19.63
CA SER A 167 -12.45 45.92 19.57
C SER A 167 -12.38 46.68 20.88
N ASP A 168 -12.38 45.97 22.00
CA ASP A 168 -12.43 46.60 23.34
C ASP A 168 -11.03 47.05 23.80
N TYR A 169 -9.99 46.74 23.02
CA TYR A 169 -8.58 46.99 23.34
C TYR A 169 -7.86 47.72 22.18
N PRO A 170 -8.22 48.98 21.89
CA PRO A 170 -7.67 49.74 20.76
C PRO A 170 -6.16 49.92 20.81
N VAL A 171 -5.58 49.95 22.02
CA VAL A 171 -4.13 50.03 22.22
C VAL A 171 -3.37 48.90 21.50
N VAL A 172 -3.95 47.70 21.40
CA VAL A 172 -3.33 46.56 20.70
C VAL A 172 -3.24 46.84 19.21
N HIS A 173 -4.30 47.42 18.64
CA HIS A 173 -4.35 47.80 17.23
C HIS A 173 -3.32 48.89 16.91
N GLU A 174 -3.20 49.91 17.77
CA GLU A 174 -2.20 50.98 17.61
C GLU A 174 -0.77 50.43 17.62
N GLN A 175 -0.47 49.45 18.48
CA GLN A 175 0.87 48.83 18.50
C GLN A 175 1.16 48.05 17.22
N ILE A 176 0.17 47.35 16.65
CA ILE A 176 0.34 46.65 15.37
C ILE A 176 0.65 47.65 14.25
N GLN A 177 -0.07 48.77 14.19
CA GLN A 177 0.18 49.80 13.18
C GLN A 177 1.60 50.37 13.29
N LYS A 178 2.06 50.64 14.52
CA LYS A 178 3.44 51.07 14.78
C LYS A 178 4.47 50.04 14.32
N LEU A 179 4.24 48.74 14.58
CA LEU A 179 5.16 47.69 14.14
C LEU A 179 5.21 47.52 12.63
N ILE A 180 4.08 47.70 11.94
CA ILE A 180 4.06 47.69 10.48
C ILE A 180 4.89 48.85 9.94
N GLN A 181 4.67 50.06 10.47
CA GLN A 181 5.42 51.24 10.08
C GLN A 181 6.94 51.06 10.30
N ILE A 182 7.35 50.60 11.49
CA ILE A 182 8.78 50.35 11.80
C ILE A 182 9.38 49.32 10.82
N LYS A 183 8.64 48.24 10.53
CA LYS A 183 9.08 47.21 9.59
C LYS A 183 9.28 47.76 8.18
N GLU A 184 8.36 48.60 7.71
CA GLU A 184 8.42 49.23 6.39
C GLU A 184 9.56 50.26 6.32
N GLU A 185 9.76 51.09 7.34
CA GLU A 185 10.86 52.08 7.41
C GLU A 185 12.25 51.41 7.45
N MET A 186 12.37 50.28 8.15
CA MET A 186 13.64 49.57 8.33
C MET A 186 13.87 48.43 7.31
N ASN A 187 12.92 48.17 6.41
CA ASN A 187 12.94 47.06 5.44
C ASN A 187 13.19 45.66 6.07
N TRP A 188 12.61 45.40 7.24
CA TRP A 188 12.79 44.11 7.92
C TRP A 188 11.91 42.99 7.32
N THR A 189 12.40 41.76 7.41
CA THR A 189 11.77 40.59 6.77
C THR A 189 10.91 39.76 7.73
N THR A 190 10.91 40.11 9.02
CA THR A 190 10.15 39.41 10.06
C THR A 190 8.67 39.22 9.69
N ASP A 191 8.17 37.98 9.80
CA ASP A 191 6.81 37.61 9.45
C ASP A 191 5.81 37.99 10.57
N LEU A 192 4.70 38.63 10.18
CA LEU A 192 3.62 39.04 11.08
C LEU A 192 2.32 38.26 10.84
N ALA A 193 2.34 37.25 9.96
CA ALA A 193 1.14 36.54 9.54
C ALA A 193 0.45 35.81 10.70
N HIS A 194 1.22 35.36 11.70
CA HIS A 194 0.70 34.71 12.90
C HIS A 194 -0.26 35.62 13.69
N LEU A 195 0.01 36.92 13.77
CA LEU A 195 -0.87 37.90 14.43
C LEU A 195 -2.24 38.02 13.72
N TYR A 196 -2.23 38.07 12.39
CA TYR A 196 -3.46 38.14 11.58
C TYR A 196 -4.27 36.84 11.62
N ASN A 197 -3.60 35.70 11.72
CA ASN A 197 -4.21 34.38 11.63
C ASN A 197 -4.65 33.79 12.98
N MET A 198 -4.31 34.45 14.09
CA MET A 198 -4.55 33.95 15.46
C MET A 198 -6.03 33.68 15.80
N ASN A 199 -6.93 34.51 15.27
CA ASN A 199 -8.38 34.38 15.45
C ASN A 199 -9.16 34.93 14.23
N LYS A 200 -9.97 34.08 13.59
CA LYS A 200 -10.77 34.45 12.41
C LYS A 200 -11.70 35.64 12.66
N SER A 201 -12.27 35.76 13.87
CA SER A 201 -13.19 36.84 14.21
C SER A 201 -12.52 38.23 14.27
N TRP A 202 -11.20 38.28 14.45
CA TRP A 202 -10.44 39.52 14.58
C TRP A 202 -9.97 40.09 13.24
N ARG A 203 -9.94 39.26 12.18
CA ARG A 203 -9.51 39.67 10.84
C ARG A 203 -10.28 40.87 10.28
N LYS A 204 -11.54 41.05 10.67
CA LYS A 204 -12.36 42.20 10.26
C LYS A 204 -11.84 43.53 10.83
N TYR A 205 -11.23 43.51 12.02
CA TYR A 205 -10.65 44.70 12.65
C TYR A 205 -9.24 44.99 12.12
N LEU A 206 -8.53 43.95 11.65
CA LEU A 206 -7.20 44.06 11.04
C LEU A 206 -7.24 44.15 9.51
N PHE A 207 -8.41 44.44 8.93
CA PHE A 207 -8.61 44.31 7.48
C PHE A 207 -7.77 45.31 6.67
N GLU A 208 -7.73 46.59 7.09
CA GLU A 208 -6.98 47.64 6.39
C GLU A 208 -5.47 47.39 6.35
N VAL A 209 -4.94 46.64 7.32
CA VAL A 209 -3.51 46.29 7.43
C VAL A 209 -3.21 44.84 7.03
N SER A 210 -4.21 44.13 6.47
CA SER A 210 -4.12 42.68 6.26
C SER A 210 -3.01 42.27 5.28
N LEU A 211 -2.74 43.07 4.24
CA LEU A 211 -1.68 42.79 3.27
C LEU A 211 -0.27 43.02 3.84
N SER A 212 -0.09 43.99 4.73
CA SER A 212 1.18 44.21 5.45
C SER A 212 1.43 43.14 6.52
N LEU A 213 0.37 42.57 7.10
CA LEU A 213 0.49 41.50 8.09
C LEU A 213 0.68 40.12 7.47
N SER A 214 -0.05 39.79 6.41
CA SER A 214 -0.05 38.48 5.79
C SER A 214 -0.24 38.61 4.28
N LEU A 215 0.86 38.65 3.54
CA LEU A 215 0.86 38.76 2.08
C LEU A 215 0.67 37.37 1.45
N CYS A 216 -0.57 37.02 1.11
CA CYS A 216 -0.90 35.74 0.46
C CYS A 216 -2.12 35.86 -0.47
N GLU A 217 -2.46 34.77 -1.17
CA GLU A 217 -3.61 34.74 -2.08
C GLU A 217 -4.93 35.01 -1.33
N GLU A 218 -5.09 34.50 -0.11
CA GLU A 218 -6.31 34.67 0.69
C GLU A 218 -6.58 36.12 1.07
N THR A 219 -5.55 36.86 1.48
CA THR A 219 -5.70 38.29 1.81
C THR A 219 -5.98 39.12 0.57
N CYS A 220 -5.38 38.77 -0.57
CA CYS A 220 -5.71 39.38 -1.86
C CYS A 220 -7.17 39.12 -2.27
N LEU A 221 -7.67 37.89 -2.10
CA LEU A 221 -9.08 37.57 -2.38
C LEU A 221 -10.04 38.30 -1.45
N ASN A 222 -9.66 38.49 -0.19
CA ASN A 222 -10.44 39.24 0.79
C ASN A 222 -10.47 40.73 0.44
N ALA A 223 -9.35 41.30 -0.01
CA ALA A 223 -9.27 42.64 -0.55
C ALA A 223 -10.19 42.80 -1.77
N LEU A 224 -10.14 41.89 -2.75
CA LEU A 224 -11.05 41.92 -3.91
C LEU A 224 -12.53 41.84 -3.52
N LYS A 225 -12.87 41.15 -2.43
CA LYS A 225 -14.26 41.02 -1.98
C LYS A 225 -14.79 42.29 -1.31
N HIS A 226 -13.97 42.99 -0.55
CA HIS A 226 -14.43 44.06 0.34
C HIS A 226 -13.91 45.46 -0.03
N LYS A 227 -12.67 45.57 -0.50
CA LYS A 227 -12.03 46.84 -0.87
C LYS A 227 -10.87 46.61 -1.86
N PRO A 228 -11.16 46.45 -3.17
CA PRO A 228 -10.16 46.11 -4.18
C PRO A 228 -8.99 47.10 -4.27
N GLN A 229 -9.22 48.37 -3.93
CA GLN A 229 -8.20 49.44 -3.96
C GLN A 229 -7.03 49.17 -3.00
N LEU A 230 -7.19 48.27 -2.02
CA LEU A 230 -6.08 47.83 -1.16
C LEU A 230 -4.96 47.21 -1.98
N LEU A 231 -5.26 46.48 -3.07
CA LEU A 231 -4.22 45.88 -3.91
C LEU A 231 -3.35 46.94 -4.60
N THR A 232 -3.94 48.07 -5.00
CA THR A 232 -3.20 49.18 -5.62
C THR A 232 -2.41 49.98 -4.59
N ARG A 233 -2.96 50.19 -3.38
CA ARG A 233 -2.24 50.89 -2.29
C ARG A 233 -0.99 50.15 -1.83
N HIS A 234 -1.01 48.83 -1.92
CA HIS A 234 0.07 47.94 -1.53
C HIS A 234 0.82 47.35 -2.73
N ASP A 235 0.88 48.06 -3.87
CA ASP A 235 1.41 47.50 -5.14
C ASP A 235 2.85 47.00 -5.02
N ASN A 236 3.69 47.67 -4.22
CA ASN A 236 5.07 47.25 -3.95
C ASN A 236 5.13 45.86 -3.28
N GLN A 237 4.31 45.63 -2.26
CA GLN A 237 4.22 44.31 -1.60
C GLN A 237 3.62 43.28 -2.57
N ILE A 238 2.60 43.67 -3.32
CA ILE A 238 1.95 42.81 -4.31
C ILE A 238 2.90 42.44 -5.46
N HIS A 239 3.85 43.30 -5.84
CA HIS A 239 4.87 42.98 -6.82
C HIS A 239 5.70 41.76 -6.40
N THR A 240 6.20 41.73 -5.14
CA THR A 240 6.90 40.57 -4.58
C THR A 240 6.06 39.29 -4.62
N LEU A 241 4.74 39.41 -4.43
CA LEU A 241 3.83 38.27 -4.53
C LEU A 241 3.61 37.80 -5.98
N ARG A 242 3.53 38.75 -6.93
CA ARG A 242 3.31 38.49 -8.36
C ARG A 242 4.50 37.83 -9.04
N THR A 243 5.73 38.15 -8.64
CA THR A 243 6.97 37.62 -9.22
C THR A 243 7.54 36.41 -8.47
N ASN A 244 6.83 35.88 -7.47
CA ASN A 244 7.29 34.73 -6.70
C ASN A 244 6.85 33.39 -7.31
N ASP A 245 7.80 32.65 -7.87
CA ASP A 245 7.60 31.33 -8.51
C ASP A 245 7.09 30.21 -7.58
N ALA A 246 7.22 30.39 -6.26
CA ALA A 246 6.73 29.47 -5.24
C ALA A 246 5.25 29.72 -4.89
N VAL A 247 4.68 30.87 -5.28
CA VAL A 247 3.31 31.25 -4.94
C VAL A 247 2.37 31.03 -6.13
N SER A 248 1.15 30.60 -5.84
CA SER A 248 0.07 30.49 -6.83
C SER A 248 -1.00 31.55 -6.57
N LEU A 249 -1.28 32.39 -7.58
CA LEU A 249 -2.32 33.43 -7.56
C LEU A 249 -3.52 33.10 -8.46
N ARG A 250 -3.72 31.81 -8.78
CA ARG A 250 -4.71 31.33 -9.74
C ARG A 250 -6.11 31.89 -9.51
N ARG A 251 -6.61 31.90 -8.26
CA ARG A 251 -7.96 32.35 -7.90
C ARG A 251 -8.09 33.86 -7.98
N VAL A 252 -7.06 34.58 -7.53
CA VAL A 252 -7.02 36.06 -7.61
C VAL A 252 -7.03 36.48 -9.07
N LEU A 253 -6.11 35.95 -9.89
CA LEU A 253 -5.99 36.27 -11.31
C LEU A 253 -7.27 35.95 -12.09
N ALA A 254 -7.90 34.80 -11.82
CA ALA A 254 -9.17 34.44 -12.44
C ALA A 254 -10.29 35.45 -12.11
N LYS A 255 -10.35 35.93 -10.86
CA LYS A 255 -11.31 36.97 -10.46
C LYS A 255 -11.00 38.32 -11.08
N LEU A 256 -9.72 38.71 -11.12
CA LEU A 256 -9.28 39.95 -11.77
C LEU A 256 -9.75 39.98 -13.21
N ARG A 257 -9.47 38.92 -13.98
CA ARG A 257 -9.89 38.82 -15.38
C ARG A 257 -11.40 38.97 -15.59
N VAL A 258 -12.21 38.38 -14.71
CA VAL A 258 -13.67 38.32 -14.90
C VAL A 258 -14.36 39.59 -14.41
N TYR A 259 -13.98 40.09 -13.23
CA TYR A 259 -14.70 41.16 -12.54
C TYR A 259 -14.04 42.54 -12.67
N TRP A 260 -12.74 42.59 -12.98
CA TRP A 260 -11.97 43.84 -13.14
C TRP A 260 -11.09 43.87 -14.41
N PRO A 261 -11.61 43.48 -15.59
CA PRO A 261 -10.82 43.36 -16.82
C PRO A 261 -10.11 44.66 -17.21
N ASP A 262 -10.82 45.79 -17.18
CA ASP A 262 -10.30 47.07 -17.69
C ASP A 262 -9.47 47.88 -16.66
N SER A 263 -9.39 47.42 -15.41
CA SER A 263 -8.72 48.13 -14.32
C SER A 263 -7.59 47.31 -13.70
N LEU A 264 -7.88 46.56 -12.64
CA LEU A 264 -6.88 45.80 -11.90
C LEU A 264 -6.24 44.69 -12.75
N ALA A 265 -7.01 44.00 -13.60
CA ALA A 265 -6.44 42.99 -14.49
C ALA A 265 -5.48 43.62 -15.48
N ARG A 266 -5.87 44.72 -16.14
CA ARG A 266 -4.99 45.49 -17.03
C ARG A 266 -3.71 45.96 -16.34
N HIS A 267 -3.83 46.57 -15.15
CA HIS A 267 -2.67 46.99 -14.34
C HIS A 267 -1.73 45.81 -14.03
N TRP A 268 -2.29 44.65 -13.67
CA TRP A 268 -1.48 43.46 -13.41
C TRP A 268 -0.86 42.88 -14.67
N THR A 269 -1.57 42.89 -15.80
CA THR A 269 -1.02 42.49 -17.10
C THR A 269 0.15 43.38 -17.51
N GLU A 270 0.02 44.70 -17.37
CA GLU A 270 1.09 45.66 -17.68
C GLU A 270 2.31 45.43 -16.78
N ALA A 271 2.09 45.24 -15.47
CA ALA A 271 3.17 44.91 -14.53
C ALA A 271 3.86 43.58 -14.88
N TYR A 272 3.11 42.54 -15.22
CA TYR A 272 3.68 41.26 -15.65
C TYR A 272 4.48 41.41 -16.95
N MET A 273 4.00 42.20 -17.91
CA MET A 273 4.73 42.45 -19.16
C MET A 273 6.06 43.19 -18.93
N GLN A 274 6.10 44.09 -17.94
CA GLN A 274 7.34 44.78 -17.55
C GLN A 274 8.34 43.83 -16.89
N SER A 275 7.87 42.88 -16.07
CA SER A 275 8.72 41.90 -15.38
C SER A 275 9.14 40.70 -16.23
N LEU A 276 8.77 40.63 -17.51
CA LEU A 276 9.15 39.52 -18.40
C LEU A 276 10.67 39.38 -18.58
N ASN A 277 11.40 40.50 -18.54
CA ASN A 277 12.84 40.55 -18.77
C ASN A 277 13.65 40.53 -17.46
N GLU A 278 12.99 40.40 -16.31
CA GLU A 278 13.68 40.26 -15.02
C GLU A 278 14.40 38.90 -14.95
N PRO A 279 15.51 38.78 -14.18
CA PRO A 279 16.31 37.56 -14.11
C PRO A 279 15.62 36.42 -13.35
N THR A 280 14.60 36.70 -12.54
CA THR A 280 13.88 35.71 -11.72
C THR A 280 12.36 35.92 -11.80
N GLY A 281 11.57 34.90 -11.45
CA GLY A 281 10.11 35.02 -11.35
C GLY A 281 9.33 34.78 -12.65
N GLN A 282 10.01 34.37 -13.74
CA GLN A 282 9.39 34.26 -15.06
C GLN A 282 8.28 33.21 -15.10
N LYS A 283 8.32 32.18 -14.25
CA LYS A 283 7.25 31.17 -14.17
C LYS A 283 5.97 31.79 -13.61
N ALA A 284 6.04 32.57 -12.53
CA ALA A 284 4.90 33.28 -11.97
C ALA A 284 4.35 34.32 -12.96
N VAL A 285 5.24 35.06 -13.64
CA VAL A 285 4.89 36.05 -14.66
C VAL A 285 4.15 35.41 -15.85
N ILE A 286 4.70 34.35 -16.45
CA ILE A 286 4.07 33.64 -17.58
C ILE A 286 2.70 33.07 -17.18
N LYS A 287 2.59 32.45 -16.00
CA LYS A 287 1.30 31.99 -15.49
C LYS A 287 0.30 33.14 -15.33
N GLY A 288 0.75 34.27 -14.78
CA GLY A 288 -0.03 35.49 -14.64
C GLY A 288 -0.60 35.96 -15.97
N LEU A 289 0.28 36.14 -16.96
CA LEU A 289 -0.08 36.54 -18.32
C LEU A 289 -1.04 35.55 -18.97
N PHE A 290 -0.78 34.24 -18.88
CA PHE A 290 -1.62 33.24 -19.54
C PHE A 290 -3.01 33.09 -18.93
N VAL A 291 -3.17 33.47 -17.65
CA VAL A 291 -4.50 33.60 -17.05
C VAL A 291 -5.19 34.86 -17.55
N LEU A 292 -4.52 36.01 -17.54
CA LEU A 292 -5.13 37.33 -17.76
C LEU A 292 -5.36 37.67 -19.24
N LEU A 293 -4.44 37.31 -20.14
CA LEU A 293 -4.50 37.62 -21.58
C LEU A 293 -5.54 36.76 -22.32
N ALA A 294 -6.04 37.28 -23.43
CA ALA A 294 -6.86 36.51 -24.35
C ALA A 294 -6.02 35.47 -25.13
N ALA A 295 -6.65 34.39 -25.60
CA ALA A 295 -5.95 33.28 -26.25
C ALA A 295 -5.15 33.72 -27.50
N ASN A 296 -5.70 34.63 -28.30
CA ASN A 296 -5.01 35.20 -29.48
C ASN A 296 -3.78 36.04 -29.10
N GLU A 297 -3.81 36.74 -27.97
CA GLU A 297 -2.68 37.51 -27.45
C GLU A 297 -1.59 36.59 -26.92
N VAL A 298 -1.98 35.51 -26.22
CA VAL A 298 -1.03 34.47 -25.79
C VAL A 298 -0.38 33.81 -27.01
N VAL A 299 -1.13 33.44 -28.04
CA VAL A 299 -0.57 32.88 -29.29
C VAL A 299 0.43 33.84 -29.93
N LYS A 300 0.12 35.14 -29.99
CA LYS A 300 1.06 36.17 -30.51
C LYS A 300 2.32 36.28 -29.66
N LEU A 301 2.19 36.22 -28.32
CA LEU A 301 3.33 36.25 -27.40
C LEU A 301 4.19 34.99 -27.57
N SER A 302 3.58 33.81 -27.54
CA SER A 302 4.25 32.53 -27.70
C SER A 302 4.97 32.41 -29.04
N LYS A 303 4.38 32.93 -30.13
CA LYS A 303 4.99 32.88 -31.46
C LYS A 303 6.37 33.56 -31.52
N LYS A 304 6.63 34.58 -30.69
CA LYS A 304 7.92 35.27 -30.63
C LYS A 304 9.05 34.38 -30.08
N TYR A 305 8.69 33.37 -29.29
CA TYR A 305 9.64 32.50 -28.59
C TYR A 305 9.62 31.07 -29.14
N VAL A 306 9.11 30.84 -30.35
CA VAL A 306 9.14 29.49 -30.93
C VAL A 306 10.61 29.07 -31.16
N PRO A 307 11.02 27.87 -30.72
CA PRO A 307 12.37 27.38 -30.99
C PRO A 307 12.64 27.25 -32.50
N ASN A 308 13.79 27.74 -32.95
CA ASN A 308 14.24 27.58 -34.34
C ASN A 308 14.87 26.20 -34.58
N ASP A 309 15.55 25.66 -33.56
CA ASP A 309 16.26 24.39 -33.61
C ASP A 309 15.60 23.34 -32.70
N PHE A 310 15.90 22.07 -32.96
CA PHE A 310 15.41 20.94 -32.16
C PHE A 310 16.20 20.78 -30.85
N ASP A 311 17.46 21.19 -30.82
CA ASP A 311 18.36 21.02 -29.67
C ASP A 311 18.53 22.34 -28.90
N ILE A 312 18.71 22.27 -27.59
CA ILE A 312 19.01 23.46 -26.78
C ILE A 312 20.52 23.71 -26.81
N ASN A 313 20.95 24.72 -27.57
CA ASN A 313 22.33 25.19 -27.53
C ASN A 313 22.53 26.11 -26.30
N TRP A 314 23.06 25.53 -25.23
CA TRP A 314 23.31 26.22 -23.96
C TRP A 314 24.42 27.29 -24.01
N GLY A 315 25.25 27.30 -25.06
CA GLY A 315 26.36 28.25 -25.22
C GLY A 315 26.02 29.51 -26.02
N ASP A 316 25.22 29.37 -27.08
CA ASP A 316 24.99 30.45 -28.06
C ASP A 316 23.60 31.12 -27.94
N THR A 317 22.64 30.51 -27.23
CA THR A 317 21.29 31.07 -27.08
C THR A 317 21.16 31.86 -25.78
N ASP A 318 20.48 33.01 -25.81
CA ASP A 318 20.16 33.80 -24.61
C ASP A 318 19.43 32.93 -23.57
N GLN A 319 19.96 32.91 -22.33
CA GLN A 319 19.39 32.13 -21.23
C GLN A 319 17.95 32.55 -20.90
N ILE A 320 17.62 33.84 -21.04
CA ILE A 320 16.27 34.35 -20.80
C ILE A 320 15.30 33.76 -21.82
N ASP A 321 15.69 33.69 -23.10
CA ASP A 321 14.89 33.07 -24.16
C ASP A 321 14.65 31.58 -23.90
N ILE A 322 15.66 30.85 -23.43
CA ILE A 322 15.52 29.44 -23.06
C ILE A 322 14.51 29.30 -21.91
N ILE A 323 14.62 30.12 -20.85
CA ILE A 323 13.71 30.10 -19.70
C ILE A 323 12.28 30.41 -20.15
N MET A 324 12.11 31.40 -21.03
CA MET A 324 10.82 31.79 -21.60
C MET A 324 10.21 30.66 -22.42
N ARG A 325 10.95 30.04 -23.33
CA ARG A 325 10.52 28.87 -24.12
C ARG A 325 9.99 27.74 -23.22
N LYS A 326 10.75 27.40 -22.18
CA LYS A 326 10.39 26.34 -21.21
C LYS A 326 9.10 26.68 -20.48
N ASN A 327 9.00 27.89 -19.93
CA ASN A 327 7.83 28.31 -19.16
C ASN A 327 6.58 28.46 -20.04
N ILE A 328 6.71 28.93 -21.28
CA ILE A 328 5.62 28.99 -22.24
C ILE A 328 5.12 27.57 -22.53
N ALA A 329 5.99 26.67 -23.00
CA ALA A 329 5.63 25.30 -23.35
C ALA A 329 4.90 24.57 -22.21
N ASN A 330 5.38 24.75 -20.97
CA ASN A 330 4.84 24.10 -19.79
C ASN A 330 3.45 24.60 -19.38
N HIS A 331 3.10 25.85 -19.70
CA HIS A 331 1.91 26.51 -19.12
C HIS A 331 0.81 26.89 -20.13
N LEU A 332 0.99 26.64 -21.43
CA LEU A 332 -0.04 26.96 -22.46
C LEU A 332 -1.43 26.39 -22.14
N HIS A 333 -1.51 25.25 -21.46
CA HIS A 333 -2.77 24.66 -21.02
C HIS A 333 -3.54 25.46 -19.95
N ILE A 334 -2.98 26.53 -19.39
CA ILE A 334 -3.66 27.39 -18.41
C ILE A 334 -4.59 28.40 -19.09
N VAL A 335 -4.32 28.73 -20.35
CA VAL A 335 -5.05 29.74 -21.12
C VAL A 335 -6.52 29.34 -21.29
N ARG A 336 -7.44 30.29 -21.13
CA ARG A 336 -8.88 30.08 -21.30
C ARG A 336 -9.50 31.19 -22.17
N PRO A 337 -10.19 30.86 -23.29
CA PRO A 337 -10.34 29.52 -23.87
C PRO A 337 -8.99 28.90 -24.27
N PHE A 338 -8.93 27.57 -24.47
CA PHE A 338 -7.67 26.91 -24.84
C PHE A 338 -7.12 27.50 -26.14
N VAL A 339 -5.78 27.59 -26.23
CA VAL A 339 -5.10 27.88 -27.50
C VAL A 339 -5.23 26.68 -28.45
N PRO A 340 -5.11 26.87 -29.78
CA PRO A 340 -5.04 25.73 -30.71
C PRO A 340 -3.90 24.77 -30.35
N LEU A 341 -4.09 23.47 -30.53
CA LEU A 341 -3.06 22.47 -30.18
C LEU A 341 -1.75 22.72 -30.95
N ASP A 342 -1.84 23.26 -32.17
CA ASP A 342 -0.66 23.67 -32.96
C ASP A 342 0.27 24.62 -32.19
N THR A 343 -0.27 25.47 -31.30
CA THR A 343 0.54 26.37 -30.48
C THR A 343 1.43 25.61 -29.49
N VAL A 344 0.95 24.48 -28.96
CA VAL A 344 1.77 23.59 -28.11
C VAL A 344 2.75 22.79 -28.97
N LEU A 345 2.31 22.33 -30.15
CA LEU A 345 3.15 21.57 -31.08
C LEU A 345 4.34 22.37 -31.62
N TRP A 346 4.28 23.71 -31.64
CA TRP A 346 5.44 24.55 -31.94
C TRP A 346 6.63 24.30 -31.00
N PHE A 347 6.35 23.97 -29.73
CA PHE A 347 7.35 23.70 -28.69
C PHE A 347 7.60 22.21 -28.48
N ALA A 348 6.78 21.33 -29.07
CA ALA A 348 6.88 19.90 -28.88
C ALA A 348 7.92 19.25 -29.82
N LYS A 349 9.14 19.80 -29.86
CA LYS A 349 10.20 19.42 -30.80
C LYS A 349 11.53 19.23 -30.06
N GLY A 350 12.25 18.15 -30.41
CA GLY A 350 13.56 17.81 -29.84
C GLY A 350 13.60 17.92 -28.31
N ASP A 351 14.59 18.64 -27.79
CA ASP A 351 14.82 18.84 -26.35
C ASP A 351 13.69 19.62 -25.65
N TYR A 352 12.90 20.41 -26.40
CA TYR A 352 11.81 21.20 -25.83
C TYR A 352 10.56 20.38 -25.53
N LEU A 353 10.44 19.16 -26.10
CA LEU A 353 9.27 18.30 -25.93
C LEU A 353 8.95 18.04 -24.45
N GLN A 354 9.96 17.78 -23.62
CA GLN A 354 9.79 17.51 -22.18
C GLN A 354 9.05 18.65 -21.45
N TYR A 355 9.20 19.89 -21.91
CA TYR A 355 8.52 21.06 -21.34
C TYR A 355 7.11 21.23 -21.91
N ALA A 356 6.83 20.72 -23.11
CA ALA A 356 5.49 20.74 -23.70
C ALA A 356 4.58 19.61 -23.15
N VAL A 357 5.15 18.53 -22.60
CA VAL A 357 4.41 17.35 -22.07
C VAL A 357 3.25 17.74 -21.13
N PRO A 358 3.41 18.64 -20.13
CA PRO A 358 2.30 19.01 -19.25
C PRO A 358 1.13 19.65 -20.01
N SER A 359 1.42 20.47 -21.02
CA SER A 359 0.40 21.08 -21.86
C SER A 359 -0.26 20.06 -22.80
N LEU A 360 0.52 19.14 -23.39
CA LEU A 360 -0.02 18.06 -24.23
C LEU A 360 -0.98 17.16 -23.44
N ASN A 361 -0.56 16.70 -22.25
CA ASN A 361 -1.39 15.87 -21.37
C ASN A 361 -2.68 16.57 -20.94
N ALA A 362 -2.65 17.88 -20.73
CA ALA A 362 -3.81 18.64 -20.33
C ALA A 362 -4.75 18.96 -21.51
N MET A 363 -4.23 19.14 -22.73
CA MET A 363 -5.02 19.60 -23.88
C MET A 363 -5.54 18.46 -24.76
N ILE A 364 -4.75 17.42 -25.03
CA ILE A 364 -5.12 16.31 -25.93
C ILE A 364 -6.42 15.60 -25.49
N PRO A 365 -6.63 15.26 -24.20
CA PRO A 365 -7.88 14.64 -23.77
C PRO A 365 -9.11 15.54 -23.93
N ASN A 366 -8.92 16.86 -24.02
CA ASN A 366 -10.00 17.83 -24.16
C ASN A 366 -10.37 18.13 -25.63
N LEU A 367 -9.65 17.57 -26.60
CA LEU A 367 -10.04 17.66 -28.01
C LEU A 367 -11.39 17.01 -28.26
N ASN A 368 -12.21 17.66 -29.08
CA ASN A 368 -13.44 17.06 -29.59
C ASN A 368 -13.14 16.05 -30.72
N VAL A 369 -14.13 15.28 -31.16
CA VAL A 369 -13.92 14.21 -32.17
C VAL A 369 -13.38 14.75 -33.49
N VAL A 370 -13.85 15.92 -33.94
CA VAL A 370 -13.41 16.54 -35.20
C VAL A 370 -11.95 16.99 -35.10
N GLU A 371 -11.58 17.66 -34.02
CA GLU A 371 -10.19 18.06 -33.76
C GLU A 371 -9.28 16.84 -33.61
N SER A 372 -9.75 15.79 -32.92
CA SER A 372 -9.00 14.54 -32.79
C SER A 372 -8.71 13.89 -34.15
N GLN A 373 -9.67 13.91 -35.07
CA GLN A 373 -9.49 13.40 -36.44
C GLN A 373 -8.48 14.24 -37.24
N GLU A 374 -8.47 15.57 -37.05
CA GLU A 374 -7.52 16.46 -37.70
C GLU A 374 -6.09 16.28 -37.18
N TYR A 375 -5.92 16.16 -35.85
CA TYR A 375 -4.60 16.09 -35.22
C TYR A 375 -4.00 14.69 -35.19
N LEU A 376 -4.82 13.63 -35.27
CA LEU A 376 -4.31 12.26 -35.17
C LEU A 376 -3.24 11.94 -36.23
N PRO A 377 -3.43 12.21 -37.54
CA PRO A 377 -2.38 11.96 -38.54
C PRO A 377 -1.09 12.73 -38.22
N LYS A 378 -1.19 14.01 -37.85
CA LYS A 378 -0.04 14.86 -37.49
C LYS A 378 0.76 14.27 -36.31
N LEU A 379 0.08 13.67 -35.34
CA LEU A 379 0.72 13.03 -34.18
C LEU A 379 1.29 11.66 -34.55
N LEU A 380 0.59 10.86 -35.35
CA LEU A 380 1.05 9.52 -35.73
C LEU A 380 2.27 9.54 -36.65
N ASP A 381 2.43 10.59 -37.46
CA ASP A 381 3.59 10.80 -38.34
C ASP A 381 4.74 11.55 -37.64
N ALA A 382 4.56 11.95 -36.37
CA ALA A 382 5.57 12.64 -35.59
C ALA A 382 6.65 11.69 -35.02
N PRO A 383 7.78 12.21 -34.50
CA PRO A 383 8.77 11.40 -33.81
C PRO A 383 8.17 10.58 -32.65
N VAL A 384 8.80 9.45 -32.32
CA VAL A 384 8.32 8.41 -31.38
C VAL A 384 7.66 8.97 -30.12
N SER A 385 8.26 9.95 -29.46
CA SER A 385 7.72 10.52 -28.21
C SER A 385 6.39 11.24 -28.41
N LEU A 386 6.19 11.95 -29.52
CA LEU A 386 4.91 12.56 -29.89
C LEU A 386 3.92 11.53 -30.46
N GLN A 387 4.42 10.55 -31.19
CA GLN A 387 3.61 9.45 -31.73
C GLN A 387 2.85 8.70 -30.63
N LYS A 388 3.45 8.53 -29.45
CA LYS A 388 2.78 7.96 -28.27
C LYS A 388 1.54 8.74 -27.83
N PHE A 389 1.56 10.07 -27.93
CA PHE A 389 0.39 10.90 -27.66
C PHE A 389 -0.70 10.72 -28.71
N GLY A 390 -0.32 10.55 -29.99
CA GLY A 390 -1.24 10.17 -31.06
C GLY A 390 -1.92 8.83 -30.80
N LEU A 391 -1.17 7.83 -30.35
CA LEU A 391 -1.73 6.53 -29.95
C LEU A 391 -2.70 6.66 -28.77
N HIS A 392 -2.32 7.41 -27.72
CA HIS A 392 -3.21 7.66 -26.58
C HIS A 392 -4.50 8.38 -27.00
N LEU A 393 -4.39 9.37 -27.88
CA LEU A 393 -5.54 10.07 -28.45
C LEU A 393 -6.46 9.11 -29.21
N ALA A 394 -5.88 8.23 -30.04
CA ALA A 394 -6.64 7.20 -30.76
C ALA A 394 -7.44 6.34 -29.77
N PHE A 395 -6.77 5.77 -28.77
CA PHE A 395 -7.41 4.92 -27.75
C PHE A 395 -8.55 5.62 -26.98
N GLN A 396 -8.37 6.90 -26.65
CA GLN A 396 -9.37 7.64 -25.86
C GLN A 396 -10.58 8.10 -26.65
N LYS A 397 -10.45 8.32 -27.97
CA LYS A 397 -11.46 9.04 -28.77
C LYS A 397 -12.10 8.22 -29.87
N PHE A 398 -11.50 7.11 -30.29
CA PHE A 398 -11.95 6.33 -31.44
C PHE A 398 -12.54 4.98 -31.02
N LYS A 399 -13.44 4.45 -31.86
CA LYS A 399 -14.12 3.17 -31.58
C LYS A 399 -13.20 1.99 -31.95
N PRO A 400 -13.40 0.80 -31.36
CA PRO A 400 -12.58 -0.38 -31.62
C PRO A 400 -12.38 -0.72 -33.12
N ASN A 401 -13.40 -0.54 -33.95
CA ASN A 401 -13.28 -0.78 -35.40
C ASN A 401 -12.29 0.18 -36.09
N ASP A 402 -12.30 1.45 -35.68
CA ASP A 402 -11.36 2.45 -36.18
C ASP A 402 -9.94 2.15 -35.66
N LEU A 403 -9.82 1.74 -34.38
CA LEU A 403 -8.55 1.33 -33.77
C LEU A 403 -7.91 0.16 -34.52
N LYS A 404 -8.70 -0.83 -34.95
CA LYS A 404 -8.21 -1.96 -35.76
C LYS A 404 -7.49 -1.47 -37.01
N ILE A 405 -8.05 -0.51 -37.73
CA ILE A 405 -7.44 0.06 -38.95
C ILE A 405 -6.21 0.89 -38.58
N ILE A 406 -6.34 1.81 -37.62
CA ILE A 406 -5.27 2.72 -37.21
C ILE A 406 -4.04 1.94 -36.72
N PHE A 407 -4.23 1.03 -35.77
CA PHE A 407 -3.12 0.30 -35.17
C PHE A 407 -2.55 -0.77 -36.08
N SER A 408 -3.34 -1.40 -36.95
CA SER A 408 -2.78 -2.28 -37.98
C SER A 408 -1.84 -1.52 -38.91
N ASN A 409 -2.19 -0.29 -39.28
CA ASN A 409 -1.34 0.53 -40.14
C ASN A 409 -0.06 0.96 -39.43
N VAL A 410 -0.17 1.46 -38.18
CA VAL A 410 1.01 1.87 -37.39
C VAL A 410 1.91 0.68 -37.06
N TRP A 411 1.34 -0.49 -36.76
CA TRP A 411 2.09 -1.71 -36.48
C TRP A 411 2.90 -2.18 -37.68
N LYS A 412 2.34 -2.05 -38.89
CA LYS A 412 3.02 -2.42 -40.15
C LYS A 412 4.09 -1.41 -40.56
N SER A 413 3.88 -0.11 -40.31
CA SER A 413 4.82 0.94 -40.71
C SER A 413 5.95 1.18 -39.71
N SER A 414 5.77 0.80 -38.42
CA SER A 414 6.75 1.08 -37.37
C SER A 414 7.56 -0.15 -36.96
N ASN A 415 8.88 -0.04 -37.08
CA ASN A 415 9.84 -0.98 -36.48
C ASN A 415 10.27 -0.57 -35.05
N ASN A 416 9.72 0.51 -34.49
CA ASN A 416 10.12 0.99 -33.17
C ASN A 416 9.48 0.14 -32.06
N SER A 417 10.29 -0.54 -31.26
CA SER A 417 9.84 -1.42 -30.18
C SER A 417 8.97 -0.70 -29.14
N SER A 418 9.23 0.58 -28.86
CA SER A 418 8.43 1.35 -27.89
C SER A 418 7.02 1.66 -28.39
N ILE A 419 6.87 1.95 -29.69
CA ILE A 419 5.56 2.17 -30.33
C ILE A 419 4.76 0.87 -30.37
N ARG A 420 5.40 -0.23 -30.76
CA ARG A 420 4.80 -1.57 -30.76
C ARG A 420 4.37 -1.97 -29.35
N SER A 421 5.19 -1.75 -28.33
CA SER A 421 4.85 -2.00 -26.92
C SER A 421 3.57 -1.26 -26.51
N VAL A 422 3.47 0.03 -26.81
CA VAL A 422 2.31 0.86 -26.45
C VAL A 422 1.03 0.35 -27.12
N ILE A 423 1.09 0.02 -28.42
CA ILE A 423 -0.07 -0.53 -29.14
C ILE A 423 -0.49 -1.89 -28.54
N PHE A 424 0.47 -2.77 -28.28
CA PHE A 424 0.23 -4.10 -27.73
C PHE A 424 -0.39 -4.01 -26.34
N GLU A 425 0.23 -3.26 -25.43
CA GLU A 425 -0.20 -3.12 -24.03
C GLU A 425 -1.62 -2.56 -23.93
N HIS A 426 -1.91 -1.48 -24.65
CA HIS A 426 -3.25 -0.89 -24.62
C HIS A 426 -4.31 -1.80 -25.28
N THR A 427 -3.97 -2.52 -26.35
CA THR A 427 -4.90 -3.48 -26.95
C THR A 427 -5.21 -4.61 -25.98
N TYR A 428 -4.19 -5.15 -25.31
CA TYR A 428 -4.35 -6.14 -24.25
C TYR A 428 -5.22 -5.60 -23.09
N ASP A 429 -4.94 -4.39 -22.59
CA ASP A 429 -5.67 -3.80 -21.46
C ASP A 429 -7.16 -3.54 -21.82
N GLN A 430 -7.45 -3.18 -23.07
CA GLN A 430 -8.83 -3.07 -23.56
C GLN A 430 -9.54 -4.43 -23.62
N ILE A 431 -8.87 -5.50 -24.08
CA ILE A 431 -9.43 -6.85 -24.07
C ILE A 431 -9.77 -7.29 -22.64
N CYS A 432 -8.93 -6.95 -21.66
CA CYS A 432 -9.16 -7.32 -20.26
C CYS A 432 -10.37 -6.61 -19.62
N THR A 433 -10.88 -5.53 -20.24
CA THR A 433 -11.97 -4.70 -19.68
C THR A 433 -13.27 -4.73 -20.47
N VAL A 434 -13.25 -5.30 -21.68
CA VAL A 434 -14.41 -5.35 -22.57
C VAL A 434 -15.46 -6.35 -22.06
N LYS A 435 -16.75 -6.02 -22.23
CA LYS A 435 -17.89 -6.88 -21.84
C LYS A 435 -18.70 -7.38 -23.04
N HIS A 436 -18.55 -6.77 -24.20
CA HIS A 436 -19.29 -7.13 -25.40
C HIS A 436 -18.50 -8.15 -26.23
N GLU A 437 -19.11 -9.31 -26.48
CA GLU A 437 -18.48 -10.46 -27.15
C GLU A 437 -17.97 -10.12 -28.57
N THR A 438 -18.69 -9.28 -29.32
CA THR A 438 -18.25 -8.86 -30.67
C THR A 438 -16.96 -8.05 -30.61
N THR A 439 -16.88 -7.10 -29.68
CA THR A 439 -15.69 -6.25 -29.50
C THR A 439 -14.52 -7.06 -28.95
N GLU A 440 -14.78 -8.03 -28.07
CA GLU A 440 -13.77 -8.99 -27.59
C GLU A 440 -13.15 -9.76 -28.75
N LYS A 441 -13.98 -10.30 -29.66
CA LYS A 441 -13.52 -11.02 -30.85
C LYS A 441 -12.71 -10.12 -31.79
N ASP A 442 -13.14 -8.89 -32.02
CA ASP A 442 -12.42 -7.95 -32.90
C ASP A 442 -11.06 -7.52 -32.34
N LEU A 443 -10.99 -7.22 -31.04
CA LEU A 443 -9.74 -6.89 -30.37
C LEU A 443 -8.82 -8.11 -30.29
N TRP A 444 -9.37 -9.31 -30.05
CA TRP A 444 -8.59 -10.55 -30.08
C TRP A 444 -7.97 -10.79 -31.46
N GLN A 445 -8.73 -10.62 -32.55
CA GLN A 445 -8.18 -10.72 -33.90
C GLN A 445 -7.03 -9.73 -34.12
N LEU A 446 -7.16 -8.50 -33.64
CA LEU A 446 -6.10 -7.50 -33.72
C LEU A 446 -4.85 -7.92 -32.93
N LEU A 447 -5.04 -8.35 -31.67
CA LEU A 447 -3.93 -8.78 -30.82
C LEU A 447 -3.24 -10.04 -31.38
N LYS A 448 -4.01 -10.98 -31.93
CA LYS A 448 -3.50 -12.16 -32.63
C LYS A 448 -2.60 -11.77 -33.81
N ILE A 449 -3.00 -10.80 -34.63
CA ILE A 449 -2.16 -10.26 -35.71
C ILE A 449 -0.86 -9.69 -35.14
N PHE A 450 -0.90 -9.01 -34.00
CA PHE A 450 0.31 -8.50 -33.36
C PHE A 450 1.23 -9.62 -32.92
N ILE A 451 0.70 -10.63 -32.22
CA ILE A 451 1.46 -11.80 -31.74
C ILE A 451 2.12 -12.53 -32.92
N ASP A 452 1.36 -12.77 -34.01
CA ASP A 452 1.86 -13.46 -35.20
C ASP A 452 2.96 -12.69 -35.95
N ASN A 453 3.11 -11.39 -35.68
CA ASN A 453 4.11 -10.50 -36.29
C ASN A 453 5.15 -9.97 -35.28
N LEU A 454 5.28 -10.58 -34.11
CA LEU A 454 6.33 -10.25 -33.15
C LEU A 454 7.70 -10.73 -33.65
N LYS A 455 8.73 -9.92 -33.43
CA LYS A 455 10.14 -10.26 -33.74
C LYS A 455 10.84 -10.87 -32.53
N SER A 456 12.09 -11.31 -32.66
CA SER A 456 12.88 -11.81 -31.53
C SER A 456 13.34 -10.70 -30.56
N GLU A 457 13.38 -9.46 -31.02
CA GLU A 457 13.85 -8.28 -30.28
C GLU A 457 12.67 -7.33 -29.98
N GLU A 458 11.74 -7.78 -29.14
CA GLU A 458 10.59 -6.97 -28.71
C GLU A 458 10.80 -6.42 -27.29
N SER A 459 9.93 -5.49 -26.87
CA SER A 459 10.02 -4.92 -25.53
C SER A 459 9.72 -5.96 -24.44
N THR A 460 10.37 -5.83 -23.29
CA THR A 460 10.05 -6.65 -22.10
C THR A 460 8.60 -6.45 -21.63
N GLY A 461 7.98 -5.30 -21.94
CA GLY A 461 6.57 -5.02 -21.70
C GLY A 461 5.64 -5.99 -22.42
N ILE A 462 5.93 -6.31 -23.70
CA ILE A 462 5.17 -7.29 -24.47
C ILE A 462 5.29 -8.68 -23.84
N TYR A 463 6.51 -9.12 -23.51
CA TYR A 463 6.71 -10.45 -22.90
C TYR A 463 5.98 -10.60 -21.57
N LYS A 464 5.97 -9.53 -20.76
CA LYS A 464 5.20 -9.49 -19.52
C LYS A 464 3.71 -9.70 -19.79
N LYS A 465 3.12 -8.93 -20.71
CA LYS A 465 1.70 -9.05 -21.06
C LYS A 465 1.35 -10.43 -21.63
N LEU A 466 2.19 -11.01 -22.48
CA LEU A 466 2.01 -12.38 -22.99
C LEU A 466 1.90 -13.42 -21.86
N SER A 467 2.62 -13.22 -20.75
CA SER A 467 2.54 -14.10 -19.59
C SER A 467 1.33 -13.85 -18.66
N GLU A 468 0.63 -12.73 -18.81
CA GLU A 468 -0.53 -12.36 -17.99
C GLU A 468 -1.82 -12.97 -18.58
N VAL A 469 -2.13 -14.23 -18.27
CA VAL A 469 -3.29 -14.92 -18.86
C VAL A 469 -4.57 -14.75 -18.02
N ALA A 470 -4.42 -14.48 -16.72
CA ALA A 470 -5.54 -14.50 -15.77
C ALA A 470 -6.64 -13.47 -16.07
N ASN A 471 -6.27 -12.31 -16.61
CA ASN A 471 -7.20 -11.21 -16.90
C ASN A 471 -7.89 -11.34 -18.27
N ILE A 472 -7.45 -12.28 -19.10
CA ILE A 472 -8.04 -12.52 -20.42
C ILE A 472 -9.42 -13.18 -20.25
N PRO A 473 -10.46 -12.72 -20.98
CA PRO A 473 -11.78 -13.35 -20.97
C PRO A 473 -11.71 -14.85 -21.26
N VAL A 474 -12.54 -15.64 -20.54
CA VAL A 474 -12.55 -17.11 -20.62
C VAL A 474 -12.70 -17.61 -22.06
N SER A 475 -13.49 -16.91 -22.89
CA SER A 475 -13.83 -17.33 -24.25
C SER A 475 -12.62 -17.41 -25.19
N ILE A 476 -11.58 -16.60 -24.96
CA ILE A 476 -10.35 -16.54 -25.77
C ILE A 476 -9.10 -16.97 -24.99
N ARG A 477 -9.22 -17.24 -23.69
CA ARG A 477 -8.08 -17.49 -22.79
C ARG A 477 -7.19 -18.65 -23.22
N GLY A 478 -7.80 -19.75 -23.69
CA GLY A 478 -7.05 -20.90 -24.21
C GLY A 478 -6.21 -20.56 -25.43
N GLU A 479 -6.81 -19.88 -26.43
CA GLU A 479 -6.10 -19.49 -27.66
C GLU A 479 -4.99 -18.47 -27.37
N TYR A 480 -5.24 -17.51 -26.48
CA TYR A 480 -4.24 -16.56 -26.01
C TYR A 480 -3.06 -17.28 -25.35
N TYR A 481 -3.33 -18.19 -24.41
CA TYR A 481 -2.30 -18.97 -23.74
C TYR A 481 -1.41 -19.72 -24.75
N MET A 482 -2.03 -20.46 -25.68
CA MET A 482 -1.30 -21.27 -26.65
C MET A 482 -0.38 -20.39 -27.51
N LYS A 483 -0.89 -19.28 -28.06
CA LYS A 483 -0.07 -18.36 -28.86
C LYS A 483 1.06 -17.70 -28.08
N SER A 484 0.77 -17.24 -26.86
CA SER A 484 1.78 -16.66 -25.98
C SER A 484 2.88 -17.65 -25.66
N TYR A 485 2.52 -18.91 -25.37
CA TYR A 485 3.49 -19.97 -25.08
C TYR A 485 4.35 -20.32 -26.31
N GLU A 486 3.73 -20.49 -27.48
CA GLU A 486 4.45 -20.79 -28.73
C GLU A 486 5.48 -19.72 -29.05
N TYR A 487 5.08 -18.46 -29.00
CA TYR A 487 5.97 -17.36 -29.27
C TYR A 487 7.10 -17.28 -28.23
N LEU A 488 6.77 -17.21 -26.93
CA LEU A 488 7.79 -17.05 -25.88
C LEU A 488 8.77 -18.23 -25.82
N SER A 489 8.29 -19.46 -26.08
CA SER A 489 9.13 -20.66 -26.08
C SER A 489 9.99 -20.80 -27.34
N SER A 490 9.66 -20.09 -28.42
CA SER A 490 10.44 -20.07 -29.67
C SER A 490 11.59 -19.05 -29.66
N LEU A 491 11.63 -18.16 -28.66
CA LEU A 491 12.66 -17.12 -28.56
C LEU A 491 14.03 -17.70 -28.15
N PRO A 492 15.14 -17.10 -28.63
CA PRO A 492 16.49 -17.51 -28.24
C PRO A 492 16.76 -17.20 -26.77
N GLU A 493 17.69 -17.93 -26.13
CA GLU A 493 18.05 -17.73 -24.72
C GLU A 493 18.49 -16.29 -24.40
N SER A 494 19.10 -15.60 -25.38
CA SER A 494 19.50 -14.19 -25.27
C SER A 494 18.34 -13.22 -25.00
N ALA A 495 17.09 -13.62 -25.23
CA ALA A 495 15.90 -12.80 -24.97
C ALA A 495 15.47 -12.78 -23.49
N ASP A 496 16.08 -13.59 -22.62
CA ASP A 496 15.77 -13.70 -21.18
C ASP A 496 14.26 -13.87 -20.88
N CYS A 497 13.58 -14.70 -21.68
CA CYS A 497 12.13 -14.91 -21.57
C CYS A 497 11.72 -16.03 -20.59
N LYS A 498 12.69 -16.75 -20.00
CA LYS A 498 12.46 -17.95 -19.16
C LYS A 498 11.47 -17.70 -18.02
N LYS A 499 11.53 -16.53 -17.36
CA LYS A 499 10.58 -16.18 -16.30
C LYS A 499 9.14 -16.06 -16.79
N TYR A 500 8.92 -15.58 -18.02
CA TYR A 500 7.58 -15.42 -18.59
C TYR A 500 7.00 -16.76 -19.03
N VAL A 501 7.83 -17.65 -19.57
CA VAL A 501 7.44 -19.05 -19.85
C VAL A 501 7.07 -19.76 -18.56
N ASN A 502 7.86 -19.59 -17.48
CA ASN A 502 7.55 -20.20 -16.18
C ASN A 502 6.23 -19.69 -15.59
N ASN A 503 5.90 -18.41 -15.79
CA ASN A 503 4.61 -17.85 -15.40
C ASN A 503 3.44 -18.48 -16.18
N LEU A 504 3.62 -18.79 -17.46
CA LEU A 504 2.63 -19.54 -18.23
C LEU A 504 2.50 -20.97 -17.69
N LEU A 505 3.61 -21.65 -17.42
CA LEU A 505 3.62 -23.01 -16.90
C LEU A 505 2.88 -23.13 -15.56
N SER A 506 3.08 -22.16 -14.65
CA SER A 506 2.38 -22.14 -13.36
C SER A 506 0.88 -21.88 -13.49
N TYR A 507 0.44 -21.23 -14.56
CA TYR A 507 -0.97 -20.95 -14.82
C TYR A 507 -1.69 -22.09 -15.56
N THR A 508 -0.96 -22.99 -16.22
CA THR A 508 -1.51 -24.12 -17.01
C THR A 508 -2.63 -24.90 -16.30
N PRO A 509 -2.52 -25.27 -15.01
CA PRO A 509 -3.59 -26.00 -14.31
C PRO A 509 -4.96 -25.30 -14.32
N THR A 510 -4.97 -23.98 -14.44
CA THR A 510 -6.21 -23.18 -14.43
C THR A 510 -6.84 -23.01 -15.81
N VAL A 511 -6.11 -23.34 -16.88
CA VAL A 511 -6.56 -23.19 -18.27
C VAL A 511 -6.60 -24.50 -19.05
N MET A 512 -6.15 -25.60 -18.46
CA MET A 512 -5.99 -26.90 -19.12
C MET A 512 -7.24 -27.36 -19.88
N GLU A 513 -8.43 -27.11 -19.35
CA GLU A 513 -9.71 -27.48 -19.98
C GLU A 513 -10.00 -26.75 -21.30
N PHE A 514 -9.34 -25.60 -21.54
CA PHE A 514 -9.49 -24.77 -22.73
C PHE A 514 -8.38 -24.97 -23.76
N LEU A 515 -7.39 -25.81 -23.47
CA LEU A 515 -6.25 -26.04 -24.35
C LEU A 515 -6.55 -27.15 -25.35
N ASP A 516 -5.98 -27.03 -26.55
CA ASP A 516 -5.98 -28.11 -27.53
C ASP A 516 -5.12 -29.29 -27.04
N GLU A 517 -5.62 -30.52 -27.16
CA GLU A 517 -4.93 -31.69 -26.61
C GLU A 517 -3.59 -31.96 -27.29
N ASP A 518 -3.52 -31.74 -28.60
CA ASP A 518 -2.31 -32.03 -29.39
C ASP A 518 -1.27 -30.94 -29.15
N PHE A 519 -1.70 -29.68 -28.97
CA PHE A 519 -0.83 -28.62 -28.44
C PHE A 519 -0.21 -29.03 -27.10
N VAL A 520 -1.02 -29.48 -26.13
CA VAL A 520 -0.51 -29.84 -24.81
C VAL A 520 0.47 -31.02 -24.89
N ALA A 521 0.09 -32.10 -25.57
CA ALA A 521 0.93 -33.29 -25.67
C ALA A 521 2.25 -33.02 -26.41
N TYR A 522 2.18 -32.38 -27.58
CA TYR A 522 3.32 -32.31 -28.51
C TYR A 522 4.13 -31.01 -28.44
N LYS A 523 3.59 -29.91 -27.91
CA LYS A 523 4.32 -28.64 -27.77
C LYS A 523 4.67 -28.28 -26.33
N LEU A 524 3.73 -28.47 -25.41
CA LEU A 524 3.92 -28.13 -23.99
C LEU A 524 4.70 -29.22 -23.25
N LEU A 525 4.19 -30.46 -23.26
CA LEU A 525 4.71 -31.56 -22.45
C LEU A 525 5.88 -32.32 -23.09
N SER A 526 6.03 -32.29 -24.41
CA SER A 526 7.16 -32.91 -25.12
C SER A 526 8.52 -32.36 -24.66
N GLN A 527 8.57 -31.08 -24.27
CA GLN A 527 9.78 -30.46 -23.73
C GLN A 527 10.16 -31.00 -22.35
N ALA A 528 9.21 -31.59 -21.61
CA ALA A 528 9.43 -32.06 -20.26
C ALA A 528 10.47 -33.18 -20.24
N VAL A 529 10.43 -34.10 -21.22
CA VAL A 529 11.38 -35.22 -21.39
C VAL A 529 12.82 -34.75 -21.32
N SER A 530 13.18 -33.70 -22.09
CA SER A 530 14.55 -33.16 -22.12
C SER A 530 14.99 -32.41 -20.86
N LYS A 531 14.05 -32.06 -19.96
CA LYS A 531 14.27 -31.18 -18.80
C LYS A 531 14.25 -31.92 -17.46
N PHE A 532 13.79 -33.18 -17.41
CA PHE A 532 13.76 -33.97 -16.18
C PHE A 532 15.15 -34.42 -15.71
N ASP A 533 16.11 -34.59 -16.62
CA ASP A 533 17.46 -35.08 -16.29
C ASP A 533 18.41 -34.03 -15.73
N THR A 534 18.09 -32.73 -15.84
CA THR A 534 19.12 -31.68 -15.69
C THR A 534 18.85 -30.62 -14.62
N SER A 535 17.67 -30.55 -13.96
CA SER A 535 17.43 -29.53 -12.92
C SER A 535 16.12 -29.66 -12.13
N TRP A 536 16.03 -28.88 -11.04
CA TRP A 536 14.79 -28.49 -10.32
C TRP A 536 13.66 -27.94 -11.23
N HIS A 537 13.92 -27.69 -12.52
CA HIS A 537 12.94 -27.15 -13.47
C HIS A 537 11.96 -28.21 -14.01
N GLY A 538 12.25 -29.52 -13.90
CA GLY A 538 11.30 -30.59 -14.25
C GLY A 538 9.98 -30.48 -13.47
N ASN A 539 10.05 -30.04 -12.20
CA ASN A 539 8.89 -29.85 -11.33
C ASN A 539 7.84 -28.85 -11.85
N GLN A 540 8.19 -27.97 -12.78
CA GLN A 540 7.25 -27.00 -13.35
C GLN A 540 6.26 -27.62 -14.34
N TYR A 541 6.61 -28.76 -14.96
CA TYR A 541 5.73 -29.46 -15.90
C TYR A 541 4.83 -30.47 -15.21
N LEU A 542 5.18 -30.94 -14.01
CA LEU A 542 4.42 -31.97 -13.28
C LEU A 542 2.95 -31.58 -13.01
N PRO A 543 2.61 -30.36 -12.57
CA PRO A 543 1.22 -29.93 -12.46
C PRO A 543 0.47 -30.01 -13.80
N SER A 544 1.14 -29.64 -14.90
CA SER A 544 0.57 -29.66 -16.24
C SER A 544 0.33 -31.08 -16.75
N LEU A 545 1.28 -32.00 -16.51
CA LEU A 545 1.11 -33.44 -16.77
C LEU A 545 -0.12 -34.00 -16.03
N ALA A 546 -0.21 -33.73 -14.73
CA ALA A 546 -1.30 -34.22 -13.91
C ALA A 546 -2.66 -33.66 -14.37
N CYS A 547 -2.76 -32.34 -14.56
CA CYS A 547 -3.99 -31.70 -15.00
C CYS A 547 -4.41 -32.14 -16.40
N PHE A 548 -3.46 -32.36 -17.33
CA PHE A 548 -3.78 -32.82 -18.68
C PHE A 548 -4.51 -34.16 -18.65
N ILE A 549 -4.00 -35.12 -17.86
CA ILE A 549 -4.65 -36.42 -17.66
C ILE A 549 -6.04 -36.22 -17.05
N LEU A 550 -6.13 -35.51 -15.92
CA LEU A 550 -7.35 -35.41 -15.11
C LEU A 550 -8.48 -34.65 -15.81
N CYS A 551 -8.19 -33.64 -16.61
CA CYS A 551 -9.17 -32.85 -17.36
C CYS A 551 -9.79 -33.59 -18.57
N GLY A 552 -9.64 -34.92 -18.64
CA GLY A 552 -10.32 -35.73 -19.65
C GLY A 552 -11.84 -35.66 -19.50
N ARG A 553 -12.56 -35.70 -20.63
CA ARG A 553 -14.04 -35.56 -20.65
C ARG A 553 -14.77 -36.75 -20.03
N ASN A 554 -14.11 -37.90 -19.98
CA ASN A 554 -14.55 -39.13 -19.35
C ASN A 554 -13.30 -39.97 -19.02
N GLU A 555 -13.49 -41.05 -18.27
CA GLU A 555 -12.42 -41.92 -17.80
C GLU A 555 -11.60 -42.55 -18.95
N GLU A 556 -12.25 -42.90 -20.07
CA GLU A 556 -11.56 -43.45 -21.25
C GLU A 556 -10.68 -42.40 -21.93
N ASN A 557 -11.12 -41.15 -21.99
CA ASN A 557 -10.32 -40.03 -22.49
C ASN A 557 -9.15 -39.71 -21.55
N GLN A 558 -9.31 -39.84 -20.22
CA GLN A 558 -8.19 -39.71 -19.27
C GLN A 558 -7.10 -40.77 -19.54
N VAL A 559 -7.51 -42.03 -19.77
CA VAL A 559 -6.61 -43.13 -20.19
C VAL A 559 -5.92 -42.82 -21.51
N GLN A 560 -6.66 -42.37 -22.52
CA GLN A 560 -6.05 -41.98 -23.81
C GLN A 560 -5.03 -40.85 -23.67
N ARG A 561 -5.31 -39.85 -22.83
CA ARG A 561 -4.39 -38.76 -22.53
C ARG A 561 -3.15 -39.23 -21.79
N PHE A 562 -3.29 -40.13 -20.82
CA PHE A 562 -2.15 -40.78 -20.17
C PHE A 562 -1.27 -41.51 -21.19
N ARG A 563 -1.87 -42.28 -22.10
CA ARG A 563 -1.14 -42.96 -23.18
C ARG A 563 -0.43 -41.99 -24.14
N LYS A 564 -0.99 -40.80 -24.41
CA LYS A 564 -0.32 -39.77 -25.24
C LYS A 564 0.98 -39.25 -24.61
N ILE A 565 1.11 -39.29 -23.29
CA ILE A 565 2.27 -38.75 -22.56
C ILE A 565 3.07 -39.83 -21.83
N ILE A 566 2.75 -41.11 -22.03
CA ILE A 566 3.38 -42.23 -21.33
C ILE A 566 4.89 -42.28 -21.58
N SER A 567 5.35 -41.84 -22.75
CA SER A 567 6.77 -41.74 -23.07
C SER A 567 7.56 -40.84 -22.11
N VAL A 568 6.89 -39.87 -21.47
CA VAL A 568 7.49 -39.03 -20.44
C VAL A 568 7.77 -39.84 -19.17
N ILE A 569 6.84 -40.73 -18.80
CA ILE A 569 6.98 -41.64 -17.65
C ILE A 569 8.00 -42.73 -17.96
N ASP A 570 7.99 -43.27 -19.18
CA ASP A 570 8.97 -44.26 -19.64
C ASP A 570 10.40 -43.71 -19.51
N GLU A 571 10.62 -42.44 -19.82
CA GLU A 571 11.93 -41.82 -19.66
C GLU A 571 12.36 -41.70 -18.18
N MET A 572 11.43 -41.35 -17.28
CA MET A 572 11.71 -41.34 -15.84
C MET A 572 12.12 -42.73 -15.33
N PHE A 573 11.51 -43.79 -15.87
CA PHE A 573 11.81 -45.17 -15.49
C PHE A 573 13.12 -45.68 -16.09
N LYS A 574 13.51 -45.24 -17.30
CA LYS A 574 14.84 -45.57 -17.85
C LYS A 574 15.99 -45.04 -16.99
N ASN A 575 15.81 -43.88 -16.38
CA ASN A 575 16.84 -43.22 -15.57
C ASN A 575 16.73 -43.55 -14.07
N TRP A 576 15.94 -44.57 -13.69
CA TRP A 576 15.56 -44.88 -12.31
C TRP A 576 16.74 -45.15 -11.35
N ASP A 577 17.80 -45.83 -11.84
CA ASP A 577 18.93 -46.33 -11.04
C ASP A 577 20.26 -45.58 -11.28
N THR A 578 20.27 -44.54 -12.11
CA THR A 578 21.53 -43.87 -12.49
C THR A 578 22.04 -42.98 -11.35
N ILE A 579 23.23 -43.27 -10.80
CA ILE A 579 23.81 -42.60 -9.61
C ILE A 579 23.97 -41.08 -9.78
N GLU A 580 24.19 -40.59 -11.00
CA GLU A 580 24.28 -39.15 -11.28
C GLU A 580 22.91 -38.43 -11.29
N SER A 581 21.80 -39.17 -11.44
CA SER A 581 20.42 -38.64 -11.44
C SER A 581 19.49 -39.30 -10.39
N GLY A 582 20.04 -40.16 -9.53
CA GLY A 582 19.30 -41.18 -8.76
C GLY A 582 18.35 -40.66 -7.68
N GLU A 583 18.49 -39.40 -7.27
CA GLU A 583 17.47 -38.73 -6.45
C GLU A 583 16.46 -37.94 -7.29
N GLY A 584 16.77 -37.58 -8.54
CA GLY A 584 15.95 -36.74 -9.40
C GLY A 584 14.75 -37.47 -9.99
N SER A 585 14.96 -38.59 -10.69
CA SER A 585 13.88 -39.31 -11.40
C SER A 585 12.83 -39.91 -10.45
N GLN A 586 13.27 -40.55 -9.37
CA GLN A 586 12.36 -41.11 -8.36
C GLN A 586 11.55 -40.01 -7.66
N ARG A 587 12.19 -38.88 -7.31
CA ARG A 587 11.52 -37.73 -6.70
C ARG A 587 10.55 -37.05 -7.65
N ASN A 588 10.92 -36.88 -8.92
CA ASN A 588 10.04 -36.31 -9.95
C ASN A 588 8.79 -37.17 -10.14
N PHE A 589 8.94 -38.50 -10.11
CA PHE A 589 7.80 -39.41 -10.19
C PHE A 589 6.94 -39.38 -8.92
N ASP A 590 7.54 -39.34 -7.73
CA ASP A 590 6.82 -39.16 -6.47
C ASP A 590 6.05 -37.83 -6.43
N ASP A 591 6.66 -36.74 -6.92
CA ASP A 591 6.03 -35.43 -7.07
C ASP A 591 4.89 -35.50 -8.11
N PHE A 592 5.06 -36.23 -9.22
CA PHE A 592 4.01 -36.47 -10.21
C PHE A 592 2.78 -37.15 -9.59
N LEU A 593 2.98 -38.27 -8.88
CA LEU A 593 1.90 -38.98 -8.19
C LEU A 593 1.20 -38.08 -7.18
N SER A 594 1.98 -37.32 -6.40
CA SER A 594 1.43 -36.37 -5.43
C SER A 594 0.62 -35.26 -6.11
N LYS A 595 1.06 -34.74 -7.27
CA LYS A 595 0.32 -33.75 -8.06
C LYS A 595 -0.96 -34.34 -8.70
N MET A 596 -0.93 -35.60 -9.14
CA MET A 596 -2.12 -36.31 -9.61
C MET A 596 -3.20 -36.35 -8.52
N VAL A 597 -2.85 -36.77 -7.30
CA VAL A 597 -3.83 -36.83 -6.21
C VAL A 597 -4.26 -35.43 -5.76
N TYR A 598 -3.32 -34.49 -5.62
CA TYR A 598 -3.62 -33.11 -5.24
C TYR A 598 -4.62 -32.45 -6.20
N HIS A 599 -4.36 -32.51 -7.51
CA HIS A 599 -5.23 -31.90 -8.51
C HIS A 599 -6.55 -32.64 -8.65
N PHE A 600 -6.57 -33.97 -8.50
CA PHE A 600 -7.81 -34.74 -8.45
C PHE A 600 -8.71 -34.24 -7.31
N ILE A 601 -8.19 -34.17 -6.08
CA ILE A 601 -8.95 -33.70 -4.91
C ILE A 601 -9.40 -32.24 -5.09
N GLU A 602 -8.52 -31.35 -5.55
CA GLU A 602 -8.87 -29.94 -5.79
C GLU A 602 -9.96 -29.79 -6.83
N TYR A 603 -9.88 -30.52 -7.94
CA TYR A 603 -10.87 -30.44 -8.99
C TYR A 603 -12.19 -31.09 -8.58
N PHE A 604 -12.16 -32.23 -7.91
CA PHE A 604 -13.34 -32.89 -7.36
C PHE A 604 -14.10 -31.97 -6.40
N LYS A 605 -13.39 -31.25 -5.51
CA LYS A 605 -13.98 -30.25 -4.60
C LYS A 605 -14.60 -29.04 -5.31
N ARG A 606 -14.05 -28.64 -6.47
CA ARG A 606 -14.54 -27.48 -7.24
C ARG A 606 -15.67 -27.83 -8.20
N ASN A 607 -15.68 -29.06 -8.72
CA ASN A 607 -16.61 -29.50 -9.74
C ASN A 607 -16.88 -31.01 -9.62
N PHE A 608 -17.98 -31.35 -8.94
CA PHE A 608 -18.43 -32.74 -8.75
C PHE A 608 -18.75 -33.48 -10.07
N ASN A 609 -18.82 -32.79 -11.20
CA ASN A 609 -19.11 -33.41 -12.50
C ASN A 609 -17.87 -33.98 -13.21
N LEU A 610 -16.69 -33.93 -12.60
CA LEU A 610 -15.49 -34.50 -13.18
C LEU A 610 -15.48 -36.03 -13.08
N PRO A 611 -15.01 -36.73 -14.13
CA PRO A 611 -14.88 -38.18 -14.09
C PRO A 611 -13.84 -38.61 -13.06
N ILE A 612 -14.24 -39.52 -12.17
CA ILE A 612 -13.35 -40.08 -11.15
C ILE A 612 -12.33 -40.99 -11.84
N PRO A 613 -11.02 -40.78 -11.63
CA PRO A 613 -9.97 -41.33 -12.49
C PRO A 613 -9.57 -42.76 -12.12
N VAL A 614 -10.51 -43.68 -11.90
CA VAL A 614 -10.21 -45.05 -11.42
C VAL A 614 -9.32 -45.79 -12.42
N LYS A 615 -9.71 -45.92 -13.68
CA LYS A 615 -8.94 -46.66 -14.71
C LYS A 615 -7.55 -46.11 -14.92
N VAL A 616 -7.37 -44.79 -14.96
CA VAL A 616 -6.03 -44.22 -15.19
C VAL A 616 -5.13 -44.38 -13.95
N PHE A 617 -5.69 -44.34 -12.75
CA PHE A 617 -4.94 -44.66 -11.53
C PHE A 617 -4.52 -46.14 -11.52
N THR A 618 -5.43 -47.04 -11.93
CA THR A 618 -5.11 -48.46 -12.13
C THR A 618 -4.03 -48.66 -13.19
N GLU A 619 -4.11 -47.95 -14.33
CA GLU A 619 -3.11 -48.08 -15.41
C GLU A 619 -1.74 -47.57 -14.97
N ILE A 620 -1.67 -46.49 -14.18
CA ILE A 620 -0.42 -46.05 -13.53
C ILE A 620 0.09 -47.12 -12.57
N CYS A 621 -0.79 -47.74 -11.78
CA CYS A 621 -0.41 -48.82 -10.86
C CYS A 621 0.20 -50.01 -11.62
N THR A 622 -0.48 -50.49 -12.66
CA THR A 622 0.02 -51.57 -13.52
C THR A 622 1.33 -51.21 -14.21
N LYS A 623 1.51 -49.94 -14.60
CA LYS A 623 2.76 -49.44 -15.18
C LYS A 623 3.91 -49.50 -14.17
N ILE A 624 3.69 -49.12 -12.91
CA ILE A 624 4.69 -49.25 -11.84
C ILE A 624 5.04 -50.73 -11.61
N GLU A 625 4.04 -51.61 -11.54
CA GLU A 625 4.24 -53.05 -11.30
C GLU A 625 5.04 -53.75 -12.41
N ASN A 626 4.80 -53.37 -13.67
CA ASN A 626 5.43 -54.02 -14.81
C ASN A 626 6.87 -53.56 -15.06
N ASP A 627 7.16 -52.29 -14.76
CA ASP A 627 8.40 -51.66 -15.19
C ASP A 627 9.42 -51.47 -14.05
N LEU A 628 8.96 -51.49 -12.78
CA LEU A 628 9.82 -51.29 -11.62
C LEU A 628 9.86 -52.54 -10.73
N SER A 629 11.03 -52.83 -10.16
CA SER A 629 11.19 -53.91 -9.21
C SER A 629 10.35 -53.67 -7.94
N VAL A 630 9.47 -54.61 -7.62
CA VAL A 630 8.61 -54.55 -6.43
C VAL A 630 9.46 -54.50 -5.15
N SER A 631 10.56 -55.26 -5.07
CA SER A 631 11.37 -55.33 -3.85
C SER A 631 12.02 -53.99 -3.49
N GLU A 632 12.37 -53.17 -4.49
CA GLU A 632 13.03 -51.88 -4.30
C GLU A 632 12.03 -50.73 -4.16
N ASN A 633 10.83 -50.89 -4.75
CA ASN A 633 9.83 -49.83 -4.83
C ASN A 633 8.52 -50.15 -4.09
N TYR A 634 8.54 -51.17 -3.22
CA TYR A 634 7.37 -51.67 -2.49
C TYR A 634 6.56 -50.55 -1.85
N VAL A 635 7.21 -49.64 -1.10
CA VAL A 635 6.50 -48.53 -0.43
C VAL A 635 5.75 -47.63 -1.43
N LYS A 636 6.36 -47.32 -2.58
CA LYS A 636 5.75 -46.47 -3.61
C LYS A 636 4.60 -47.18 -4.31
N LEU A 637 4.80 -48.44 -4.67
CA LEU A 637 3.78 -49.26 -5.30
C LEU A 637 2.57 -49.44 -4.38
N THR A 638 2.80 -49.87 -3.14
CA THR A 638 1.74 -50.10 -2.15
C THR A 638 1.05 -48.78 -1.78
N SER A 639 1.75 -47.66 -1.66
CA SER A 639 1.10 -46.37 -1.42
C SER A 639 0.15 -46.00 -2.56
N TRP A 640 0.56 -46.21 -3.81
CA TRP A 640 -0.29 -45.94 -4.97
C TRP A 640 -1.46 -46.93 -5.11
N LYS A 641 -1.26 -48.21 -4.76
CA LYS A 641 -2.35 -49.21 -4.65
C LYS A 641 -3.41 -48.76 -3.65
N LEU A 642 -3.00 -48.25 -2.49
CA LEU A 642 -3.92 -47.73 -1.47
C LEU A 642 -4.66 -46.48 -1.95
N VAL A 643 -3.96 -45.54 -2.61
CA VAL A 643 -4.60 -44.36 -3.24
C VAL A 643 -5.61 -44.79 -4.30
N THR A 644 -5.25 -45.72 -5.20
CA THR A 644 -6.14 -46.25 -6.25
C THR A 644 -7.37 -46.92 -5.63
N THR A 645 -7.18 -47.66 -4.54
CA THR A 645 -8.27 -48.31 -3.78
C THR A 645 -9.21 -47.27 -3.19
N TYR A 646 -8.68 -46.20 -2.58
CA TYR A 646 -9.48 -45.10 -2.06
C TYR A 646 -10.31 -44.44 -3.18
N VAL A 647 -9.68 -44.12 -4.32
CA VAL A 647 -10.38 -43.51 -5.49
C VAL A 647 -11.45 -44.44 -6.06
N THR A 648 -11.21 -45.76 -6.05
CA THR A 648 -12.21 -46.76 -6.47
C THR A 648 -13.41 -46.76 -5.55
N LEU A 649 -13.19 -46.82 -4.23
CA LEU A 649 -14.26 -46.79 -3.23
C LEU A 649 -15.04 -45.47 -3.30
N LEU A 650 -14.36 -44.36 -3.56
CA LEU A 650 -14.99 -43.06 -3.77
C LEU A 650 -15.94 -43.08 -4.97
N ASN A 651 -15.53 -43.68 -6.09
CA ASN A 651 -16.37 -43.84 -7.28
C ASN A 651 -17.61 -44.71 -7.01
N GLU A 652 -17.44 -45.82 -6.29
CA GLU A 652 -18.54 -46.69 -5.89
C GLU A 652 -19.53 -45.97 -4.97
N PHE A 653 -19.01 -45.22 -3.99
CA PHE A 653 -19.82 -44.48 -3.03
C PHE A 653 -20.68 -43.41 -3.71
N ILE A 654 -20.09 -42.63 -4.62
CA ILE A 654 -20.82 -41.60 -5.39
C ILE A 654 -21.85 -42.23 -6.34
N GLY A 655 -21.57 -43.41 -6.87
CA GLY A 655 -22.55 -44.16 -7.67
C GLY A 655 -23.79 -44.62 -6.88
N LEU A 656 -23.69 -44.70 -5.55
CA LEU A 656 -24.76 -45.19 -4.66
C LEU A 656 -25.58 -44.04 -4.02
N GLU A 657 -24.99 -42.87 -3.77
CA GLU A 657 -25.72 -41.71 -3.24
C GLU A 657 -26.55 -41.02 -4.35
N THR A 658 -27.78 -41.50 -4.56
CA THR A 658 -28.75 -40.81 -5.41
C THR A 658 -29.27 -39.54 -4.73
N HIS A 659 -28.76 -38.39 -5.19
CA HIS A 659 -29.31 -37.04 -5.01
C HIS A 659 -29.18 -36.32 -3.65
N ASN A 660 -28.62 -35.10 -3.75
CA ASN A 660 -28.98 -33.85 -3.04
C ASN A 660 -28.17 -33.33 -1.84
N ASP A 661 -27.08 -33.94 -1.40
CA ASP A 661 -26.17 -33.26 -0.46
C ASP A 661 -24.82 -32.91 -1.12
N HIS A 662 -24.59 -31.62 -1.36
CA HIS A 662 -23.40 -31.08 -2.02
C HIS A 662 -22.16 -31.03 -1.09
N GLN A 663 -22.17 -31.76 0.02
CA GLN A 663 -21.03 -31.90 0.92
C GLN A 663 -20.64 -33.37 1.03
N TYR A 664 -19.66 -33.73 0.22
CA TYR A 664 -18.96 -35.01 0.34
C TYR A 664 -18.27 -35.09 1.71
N ASP A 665 -18.62 -36.13 2.48
CA ASP A 665 -18.06 -36.41 3.80
C ASP A 665 -17.15 -37.65 3.72
N ASP A 666 -15.84 -37.40 3.77
CA ASP A 666 -14.78 -38.41 3.79
C ASP A 666 -15.01 -39.48 4.88
N ILE A 667 -15.63 -39.11 6.00
CA ILE A 667 -15.81 -39.98 7.16
C ILE A 667 -16.65 -41.22 6.81
N LYS A 668 -17.62 -41.10 5.89
CA LYS A 668 -18.45 -42.23 5.45
C LYS A 668 -17.66 -43.28 4.67
N LEU A 669 -16.54 -42.91 4.06
CA LEU A 669 -15.69 -43.79 3.26
C LEU A 669 -14.70 -44.59 4.14
N PHE A 670 -14.33 -44.07 5.31
CA PHE A 670 -13.29 -44.64 6.17
C PHE A 670 -13.53 -46.08 6.63
N PRO A 671 -14.76 -46.53 6.95
CA PRO A 671 -15.00 -47.93 7.29
C PRO A 671 -14.66 -48.89 6.15
N SER A 672 -15.06 -48.56 4.92
CA SER A 672 -14.78 -49.37 3.74
C SER A 672 -13.30 -49.32 3.38
N PHE A 673 -12.67 -48.14 3.50
CA PHE A 673 -11.24 -48.00 3.23
C PHE A 673 -10.38 -48.74 4.25
N GLY A 674 -10.70 -48.68 5.55
CA GLY A 674 -10.03 -49.44 6.60
C GLY A 674 -10.06 -50.95 6.36
N LYS A 675 -11.23 -51.49 5.96
CA LYS A 675 -11.35 -52.91 5.56
C LYS A 675 -10.50 -53.25 4.35
N ALA A 676 -10.45 -52.37 3.36
CA ALA A 676 -9.64 -52.59 2.16
C ALA A 676 -8.14 -52.55 2.47
N ILE A 677 -7.69 -51.68 3.39
CA ILE A 677 -6.31 -51.64 3.88
C ILE A 677 -5.93 -52.97 4.55
N ILE A 678 -6.78 -53.51 5.43
CA ILE A 678 -6.54 -54.82 6.08
C ILE A 678 -6.41 -55.92 5.04
N ARG A 679 -7.28 -55.93 4.03
CA ARG A 679 -7.24 -56.92 2.95
C ARG A 679 -5.92 -56.89 2.19
N HIS A 680 -5.47 -55.70 1.78
CA HIS A 680 -4.17 -55.51 1.11
C HIS A 680 -3.01 -55.95 2.01
N LEU A 681 -3.03 -55.61 3.30
CA LEU A 681 -2.00 -56.04 4.25
C LEU A 681 -1.96 -57.58 4.38
N LYS A 682 -3.12 -58.25 4.42
CA LYS A 682 -3.19 -59.72 4.47
C LYS A 682 -2.64 -60.36 3.19
N GLU A 683 -3.00 -59.81 2.03
CA GLU A 683 -2.48 -60.24 0.72
C GLU A 683 -0.94 -60.10 0.68
N ASP A 684 -0.41 -58.93 1.04
CA ASP A 684 1.03 -58.68 1.06
C ASP A 684 1.78 -59.52 2.10
N CYS A 685 1.17 -59.81 3.26
CA CYS A 685 1.78 -60.68 4.28
C CYS A 685 1.84 -62.14 3.82
N ASN A 686 0.86 -62.60 3.02
CA ASN A 686 0.88 -63.92 2.41
C ASN A 686 1.94 -64.02 1.30
N GLU A 687 2.15 -62.95 0.55
CA GLU A 687 3.09 -62.93 -0.59
C GLU A 687 4.55 -62.71 -0.15
N TYR A 688 4.79 -61.70 0.70
CA TYR A 688 6.14 -61.24 1.08
C TYR A 688 6.54 -61.63 2.52
N GLY A 689 5.62 -62.21 3.29
CA GLY A 689 5.82 -62.63 4.67
C GLY A 689 5.53 -61.53 5.71
N PRO A 690 5.44 -61.91 7.01
CA PRO A 690 4.98 -61.01 8.08
C PRO A 690 5.82 -59.74 8.30
N ILE A 691 7.09 -59.74 7.92
CA ILE A 691 8.01 -58.60 8.11
C ILE A 691 7.60 -57.39 7.27
N VAL A 692 6.83 -57.61 6.19
CA VAL A 692 6.38 -56.56 5.27
C VAL A 692 5.56 -55.45 5.96
N HIS A 693 4.95 -55.74 7.12
CA HIS A 693 4.17 -54.78 7.90
C HIS A 693 4.94 -53.46 8.18
N HIS A 694 6.27 -53.50 8.33
CA HIS A 694 7.07 -52.26 8.51
C HIS A 694 7.01 -51.38 7.26
N CYS A 695 7.24 -51.97 6.08
CA CYS A 695 7.20 -51.22 4.83
C CYS A 695 5.75 -50.82 4.48
N PHE A 696 4.77 -51.66 4.81
CA PHE A 696 3.36 -51.37 4.62
C PHE A 696 2.91 -50.17 5.46
N ALA A 697 3.38 -50.04 6.71
CA ALA A 697 3.09 -48.86 7.54
C ALA A 697 3.59 -47.57 6.88
N ASN A 698 4.81 -47.57 6.34
CA ASN A 698 5.36 -46.43 5.60
C ASN A 698 4.56 -46.13 4.32
N ALA A 699 4.11 -47.18 3.62
CA ALA A 699 3.27 -47.03 2.43
C ALA A 699 1.89 -46.45 2.75
N LEU A 700 1.28 -46.88 3.86
CA LEU A 700 0.02 -46.36 4.36
C LEU A 700 0.16 -44.89 4.74
N GLU A 701 1.20 -44.52 5.47
CA GLU A 701 1.43 -43.12 5.85
C GLU A 701 1.61 -42.22 4.62
N LYS A 702 2.41 -42.65 3.63
CA LYS A 702 2.58 -41.93 2.36
C LYS A 702 1.27 -41.81 1.58
N ALA A 703 0.44 -42.86 1.55
CA ALA A 703 -0.88 -42.82 0.90
C ALA A 703 -1.82 -41.81 1.57
N LEU A 704 -1.87 -41.80 2.92
CA LEU A 704 -2.70 -40.86 3.68
C LEU A 704 -2.24 -39.40 3.47
N GLU A 705 -0.92 -39.17 3.42
CA GLU A 705 -0.35 -37.86 3.10
C GLU A 705 -0.75 -37.39 1.69
N MET A 706 -0.61 -38.25 0.67
CA MET A 706 -1.03 -37.95 -0.71
C MET A 706 -2.52 -37.60 -0.79
N LEU A 707 -3.37 -38.34 -0.06
CA LEU A 707 -4.82 -38.10 0.03
C LEU A 707 -5.18 -36.86 0.87
N ARG A 708 -4.18 -36.15 1.43
CA ARG A 708 -4.34 -34.98 2.30
C ARG A 708 -5.13 -35.28 3.58
N ILE A 709 -5.05 -36.51 4.06
CA ILE A 709 -5.64 -36.95 5.34
C ILE A 709 -4.65 -36.58 6.46
N ASN A 710 -4.46 -35.27 6.63
CA ASN A 710 -3.51 -34.68 7.58
C ASN A 710 -4.19 -34.23 8.88
N ASN A 711 -5.52 -34.32 8.96
CA ASN A 711 -6.22 -34.15 10.23
C ASN A 711 -6.00 -35.42 11.06
N ASP A 712 -5.46 -35.26 12.27
CA ASP A 712 -5.21 -36.36 13.20
C ASP A 712 -6.51 -37.13 13.46
N GLU A 713 -7.66 -36.46 13.55
CA GLU A 713 -8.96 -37.09 13.74
C GLU A 713 -9.33 -38.03 12.59
N MET A 714 -9.20 -37.57 11.34
CA MET A 714 -9.49 -38.40 10.15
C MET A 714 -8.52 -39.57 10.04
N LYS A 715 -7.23 -39.34 10.30
CA LYS A 715 -6.20 -40.39 10.32
C LYS A 715 -6.54 -41.44 11.37
N LEU A 716 -6.83 -41.03 12.61
CA LEU A 716 -7.17 -41.93 13.71
C LEU A 716 -8.47 -42.71 13.45
N GLU A 717 -9.48 -42.10 12.82
CA GLU A 717 -10.73 -42.81 12.49
C GLU A 717 -10.50 -43.94 11.47
N ILE A 718 -9.66 -43.73 10.45
CA ILE A 718 -9.26 -44.80 9.52
C ILE A 718 -8.52 -45.91 10.27
N LEU A 719 -7.57 -45.55 11.14
CA LEU A 719 -6.80 -46.51 11.93
C LEU A 719 -7.70 -47.32 12.88
N ARG A 720 -8.77 -46.72 13.42
CA ARG A 720 -9.79 -47.42 14.22
C ARG A 720 -10.46 -48.54 13.44
N HIS A 721 -10.79 -48.28 12.18
CA HIS A 721 -11.38 -49.29 11.30
C HIS A 721 -10.39 -50.38 10.87
N ILE A 722 -9.08 -50.10 10.84
CA ILE A 722 -8.05 -51.12 10.62
C ILE A 722 -7.96 -52.09 11.80
N LEU A 723 -8.21 -51.63 13.04
CA LEU A 723 -8.20 -52.48 14.24
C LEU A 723 -9.52 -53.26 14.47
N ASN A 724 -10.42 -53.33 13.49
CA ASN A 724 -11.67 -54.11 13.63
C ASN A 724 -11.46 -55.62 13.46
N ASP A 725 -10.31 -56.04 12.95
CA ASP A 725 -9.93 -57.44 12.78
C ASP A 725 -9.04 -57.86 13.97
N GLU A 726 -9.67 -58.26 15.08
CA GLU A 726 -9.00 -58.50 16.35
C GLU A 726 -8.01 -59.68 16.31
N ASP A 727 -8.18 -60.60 15.36
CA ASP A 727 -7.37 -61.81 15.19
C ASP A 727 -6.09 -61.57 14.37
N PHE A 728 -5.89 -60.37 13.81
CA PHE A 728 -4.77 -60.07 12.93
C PHE A 728 -3.72 -59.16 13.57
N ASP A 729 -2.80 -59.77 14.33
CA ASP A 729 -1.72 -59.10 15.07
C ASP A 729 -0.91 -58.07 14.23
N LEU A 730 -0.69 -58.35 12.94
CA LEU A 730 0.10 -57.44 12.08
C LEU A 730 -0.62 -56.11 11.82
N ALA A 731 -1.95 -56.06 11.86
CA ALA A 731 -2.69 -54.79 11.80
C ALA A 731 -2.37 -53.90 13.00
N TYR A 732 -2.21 -54.48 14.19
CA TYR A 732 -1.84 -53.75 15.40
C TYR A 732 -0.43 -53.14 15.28
N LEU A 733 0.52 -53.87 14.67
CA LEU A 733 1.89 -53.37 14.43
C LEU A 733 1.97 -52.28 13.36
N VAL A 734 1.11 -52.34 12.33
CA VAL A 734 1.00 -51.25 11.35
C VAL A 734 0.42 -50.02 12.03
N VAL A 735 -0.68 -50.18 12.77
CA VAL A 735 -1.34 -49.06 13.45
C VAL A 735 -0.42 -48.43 14.50
N SER A 736 0.34 -49.21 15.28
CA SER A 736 1.27 -48.65 16.28
C SER A 736 2.29 -47.68 15.69
N LYS A 737 2.75 -47.94 14.45
CA LYS A 737 3.69 -47.07 13.74
C LYS A 737 3.06 -45.83 13.13
N VAL A 738 1.83 -45.93 12.66
CA VAL A 738 1.16 -44.84 11.91
C VAL A 738 0.40 -43.88 12.83
N VAL A 739 -0.01 -44.31 14.04
CA VAL A 739 -0.69 -43.45 15.02
C VAL A 739 0.18 -42.22 15.35
N PRO A 740 -0.34 -40.98 15.22
CA PRO A 740 0.36 -39.77 15.65
C PRO A 740 0.77 -39.87 17.13
N LYS A 741 2.02 -39.52 17.44
CA LYS A 741 2.53 -39.53 18.82
C LYS A 741 2.01 -38.34 19.63
N GLU A 742 1.94 -37.17 19.01
CA GLU A 742 1.46 -35.93 19.62
C GLU A 742 0.32 -35.32 18.77
N PRO A 743 -0.92 -35.85 18.85
CA PRO A 743 -2.04 -35.30 18.10
C PRO A 743 -2.50 -33.96 18.70
N ARG A 744 -3.18 -33.17 17.89
CA ARG A 744 -3.89 -31.97 18.37
C ARG A 744 -4.93 -32.29 19.45
N ASP A 745 -5.21 -31.33 20.34
CA ASP A 745 -6.07 -31.53 21.52
C ASP A 745 -7.43 -32.17 21.22
N GLU A 746 -8.05 -31.81 20.09
CA GLU A 746 -9.34 -32.32 19.65
C GLU A 746 -9.32 -33.84 19.37
N ALA A 747 -8.17 -34.36 18.92
CA ALA A 747 -7.99 -35.76 18.52
C ALA A 747 -7.40 -36.67 19.63
N LYS A 748 -6.99 -36.10 20.78
CA LYS A 748 -6.38 -36.86 21.91
C LYS A 748 -7.29 -37.97 22.45
N HIS A 749 -8.60 -37.77 22.44
CA HIS A 749 -9.55 -38.78 22.92
C HIS A 749 -9.53 -40.05 22.05
N LEU A 750 -9.55 -39.91 20.71
CA LEU A 750 -9.44 -41.03 19.77
C LEU A 750 -8.08 -41.72 19.85
N GLN A 751 -7.01 -40.94 19.99
CA GLN A 751 -5.66 -41.49 20.18
C GLN A 751 -5.59 -42.32 21.46
N THR A 752 -6.15 -41.81 22.56
CA THR A 752 -6.18 -42.52 23.84
C THR A 752 -6.99 -43.82 23.74
N GLU A 753 -8.12 -43.81 23.04
CA GLU A 753 -8.92 -45.01 22.75
C GLU A 753 -8.12 -46.05 21.96
N LEU A 754 -7.43 -45.63 20.90
CA LEU A 754 -6.59 -46.50 20.08
C LEU A 754 -5.39 -47.06 20.85
N ILE A 755 -4.67 -46.25 21.61
CA ILE A 755 -3.55 -46.71 22.45
C ILE A 755 -4.04 -47.71 23.50
N LYS A 756 -5.21 -47.49 24.11
CA LYS A 756 -5.82 -48.48 25.02
C LYS A 756 -6.12 -49.79 24.30
N LYS A 757 -6.72 -49.73 23.10
CA LYS A 757 -7.02 -50.92 22.30
C LYS A 757 -5.75 -51.67 21.89
N LEU A 758 -4.69 -50.96 21.53
CA LEU A 758 -3.37 -51.51 21.24
C LEU A 758 -2.80 -52.23 22.48
N LYS A 759 -2.77 -51.57 23.64
CA LYS A 759 -2.23 -52.12 24.91
C LYS A 759 -2.98 -53.36 25.41
N LEU A 760 -4.28 -53.47 25.11
CA LEU A 760 -5.12 -54.60 25.51
C LEU A 760 -4.99 -55.84 24.62
N ASN A 761 -4.21 -55.79 23.53
CA ASN A 761 -4.00 -56.93 22.66
C ASN A 761 -3.30 -58.08 23.43
N SER A 762 -3.79 -59.32 23.26
CA SER A 762 -3.31 -60.50 24.00
C SER A 762 -1.98 -61.09 23.50
N SER A 763 -1.49 -60.66 22.35
CA SER A 763 -0.27 -61.16 21.72
C SER A 763 0.98 -60.54 22.40
N PRO A 764 1.86 -61.35 23.03
CA PRO A 764 3.08 -60.84 23.65
C PRO A 764 4.00 -60.13 22.65
N PHE A 765 3.96 -60.56 21.38
CA PHE A 765 4.73 -59.97 20.30
C PHE A 765 4.30 -58.52 20.02
N VAL A 766 2.98 -58.29 19.95
CA VAL A 766 2.39 -56.97 19.75
C VAL A 766 2.68 -56.06 20.95
N GLN A 767 2.55 -56.58 22.18
CA GLN A 767 2.83 -55.83 23.41
C GLN A 767 4.26 -55.28 23.49
N ILE A 768 5.27 -56.09 23.11
CA ILE A 768 6.68 -55.66 23.10
C ILE A 768 6.88 -54.46 22.14
N HIS A 769 6.30 -54.53 20.95
CA HIS A 769 6.44 -53.47 19.95
C HIS A 769 5.72 -52.19 20.38
N ILE A 770 4.49 -52.29 20.90
CA ILE A 770 3.75 -51.14 21.42
C ILE A 770 4.51 -50.47 22.57
N TYR A 771 5.11 -51.26 23.45
CA TYR A 771 5.89 -50.73 24.57
C TYR A 771 7.10 -49.93 24.10
N ASN A 772 7.80 -50.40 23.06
CA ASN A 772 8.90 -49.66 22.45
C ASN A 772 8.43 -48.39 21.73
N ASP A 773 7.30 -48.45 21.02
CA ASP A 773 6.78 -47.32 20.22
C ASP A 773 6.22 -46.19 21.11
N PHE A 774 5.72 -46.52 22.31
CA PHE A 774 5.03 -45.60 23.24
C PHE A 774 5.63 -45.55 24.65
N TRP A 775 6.89 -45.95 24.86
CA TRP A 775 7.53 -46.00 26.19
C TRP A 775 7.43 -44.67 26.97
N GLU A 776 7.51 -43.54 26.27
CA GLU A 776 7.47 -42.19 26.87
C GLU A 776 6.06 -41.73 27.30
N TYR A 777 5.02 -42.49 26.97
CA TYR A 777 3.61 -42.18 27.27
C TYR A 777 3.08 -43.07 28.42
N SER A 778 3.91 -43.29 29.45
CA SER A 778 3.55 -44.02 30.65
C SER A 778 2.61 -43.18 31.55
N GLU A 779 1.40 -43.70 31.73
CA GLU A 779 0.36 -43.40 32.72
C GLU A 779 0.46 -42.10 33.53
N ASP A 780 -0.38 -41.12 33.15
CA ASP A 780 -1.21 -40.36 34.10
C ASP A 780 -2.67 -40.85 34.00
#